data_AF-A0A7C3S945-F1
#
_entry.id   AF-A0A7C3S945-F1
#
_cell.length_a   1.000
_cell.length_b   1.000
_cell.length_c   1.000
_cell.angle_alpha   90.00
_cell.angle_beta   90.00
_cell.angle_gamma   90.00
#
_symmetry.space_group_name_H-M   'P 1'
#
loop_
_entity.id
_entity.type
_entity.pdbx_description
1 polymer ?
#
loop_
_entity_poly.entity_id
_entity_poly.type
_entity_poly.pdbx_seq_one_letter_code
_entity_poly.pdbx_strand_id
1 'polypeptide(L)'
;MRKLAWVVGVVTALVLWLASANSPHPFRFSDDFSKYPAGSIGEPNWEVTDIGFEVRNGMMHSEVVAGRCYAILKVAPMGRSVTVEATLIVHRAISTEWKIAGIGVFIDERNYWHIALVESPDNQGKRHFAELHQMLDGVWLSDVQDPTRLTTEEETGGFDWEYGRPYRMRIALSKERIVGEVFDADGKLRYRCIRRLDKRAVTFGRPILTCGGFVATFDDVKAEVNEIVSEPKQERKTYPPFVSRPSPHAPRPVKGTGFFRTQQINGVWWLIDPNGYPTLSIGTDHVNYFVHWCEKLGYAPYHENVKRKYGSEEAWAKEAVRRLLSWNFNVLGANNSVKARYQGLAHTEFLAFGSDFASIADIVPKVHWTGFPDVFDPKFERFCDLRAKQRCAPNKDDPWLLGYFLDNELEWWGKSGRPWGMAEEAWKKPPDRACKQALVRILRDFYRDDIKAFNADFGTNFARFDDLLTSQTPSQPLNERGQKALMAFVREAAERYFRITAQAIRKHDPNHLNLGCRFAWDAPEPAWEMAGKYCDIVTVNLYPRIDLERGVVLGIEEHLRKRYELCKKPIIVTEWSFPALDAKDSQGRPLPCKHGAGMRVDNQTQKARCYAIMQRTLFSLPFIVGSHYFMWVDEPALGISSTFPEDSNYGLVNEADEPYPELTEMATKVNAQMFALHSGMTAELSATIKDATVTVRNSGKLAATFTLAVWVNGKRTDQRITLKPNTSQVVRLKVDQLPKNEAVYIRAVCDPEDEVPERNETDNAAEAVLPPKGQGTRGKGQVKQICAVAWNPTEQTLRNVPVSVPLPPALSSAEDIIVSDAKGNLLPSQVSARLGSVTVLVKELKPYSAVTLWLSTTKGGRGSSRAEIPFAVHHAAKGEGYAIETPKLLLIKDEPDGDAFDRIILRDGGRGARDEEIELGSFTPLIWQVVAGQNLWVRPDRVERIEVVDVGPAGLVVDIIFVKGQGARDTRQVITEVGAGGKFEPLKAEPQPFRCAYRFTFFTDQPFFLSQCLWVENTGKQAWQWRGYYHYALSRIGGDSADDEVGGANVPNYWLQFASWRDPKLRLHYGVIPLQEDERLGLWFWKDEGGNQHPDCHRRLEGTLKPGERWQPKEPEPVVAVFGAFETDDNPRPWSDLIWWLRSWAKIGVKVF
;
A
#
# COMPACT_ATOMS: atom_id res chain seq x y z
N MET A 1 -86.66 -4.07 -29.34
CA MET A 1 -86.18 -2.68 -29.50
C MET A 1 -86.16 -1.87 -28.19
N ARG A 2 -87.23 -1.84 -27.37
CA ARG A 2 -87.24 -1.08 -26.08
C ARG A 2 -86.21 -1.53 -25.03
N LYS A 3 -85.85 -2.83 -24.95
CA LYS A 3 -84.79 -3.33 -24.04
C LYS A 3 -83.37 -2.95 -24.49
N LEU A 4 -83.13 -2.81 -25.80
CA LEU A 4 -81.83 -2.41 -26.34
C LEU A 4 -81.58 -0.90 -26.13
N ALA A 5 -82.64 -0.08 -26.27
CA ALA A 5 -82.57 1.35 -25.97
C ALA A 5 -82.31 1.64 -24.47
N TRP A 6 -82.83 0.81 -23.57
CA TRP A 6 -82.60 0.97 -22.12
C TRP A 6 -81.18 0.54 -21.71
N VAL A 7 -80.66 -0.56 -22.27
CA VAL A 7 -79.27 -1.00 -22.02
C VAL A 7 -78.25 -0.03 -22.62
N VAL A 8 -78.50 0.48 -23.84
CA VAL A 8 -77.66 1.53 -24.44
C VAL A 8 -77.78 2.84 -23.65
N GLY A 9 -78.96 3.18 -23.13
CA GLY A 9 -79.14 4.35 -22.26
C GLY A 9 -78.38 4.25 -20.94
N VAL A 10 -78.41 3.08 -20.28
CA VAL A 10 -77.70 2.85 -19.01
C VAL A 10 -76.19 2.75 -19.23
N VAL A 11 -75.71 2.11 -20.29
CA VAL A 11 -74.28 2.06 -20.61
C VAL A 11 -73.75 3.43 -21.02
N THR A 12 -74.51 4.20 -21.82
CA THR A 12 -74.12 5.57 -22.19
C THR A 12 -74.16 6.51 -20.99
N ALA A 13 -75.12 6.35 -20.07
CA ALA A 13 -75.17 7.12 -18.82
C ALA A 13 -74.05 6.72 -17.84
N LEU A 14 -73.67 5.44 -17.77
CA LEU A 14 -72.54 4.97 -16.95
C LEU A 14 -71.19 5.41 -17.54
N VAL A 15 -71.05 5.41 -18.87
CA VAL A 15 -69.86 5.92 -19.58
C VAL A 15 -69.77 7.44 -19.48
N LEU A 16 -70.89 8.18 -19.56
CA LEU A 16 -70.93 9.62 -19.31
C LEU A 16 -70.69 9.95 -17.84
N TRP A 17 -71.17 9.13 -16.90
CA TRP A 17 -70.91 9.31 -15.47
C TRP A 17 -69.45 9.03 -15.11
N LEU A 18 -68.86 7.94 -15.64
CA LEU A 18 -67.43 7.63 -15.53
C LEU A 18 -66.54 8.65 -16.27
N ALA A 19 -67.00 9.23 -17.38
CA ALA A 19 -66.31 10.32 -18.07
C ALA A 19 -66.44 11.67 -17.33
N SER A 20 -67.57 11.93 -16.66
CA SER A 20 -67.78 13.15 -15.86
C SER A 20 -67.08 13.11 -14.49
N ALA A 21 -66.95 11.92 -13.90
CA ALA A 21 -66.17 11.66 -12.68
C ALA A 21 -64.65 11.70 -12.93
N ASN A 22 -64.21 11.74 -14.19
CA ASN A 22 -62.82 11.86 -14.63
C ASN A 22 -62.46 13.27 -15.13
N SER A 23 -63.24 14.30 -14.80
CA SER A 23 -62.74 15.67 -14.89
C SER A 23 -61.56 15.78 -13.91
N PRO A 24 -60.31 16.06 -14.35
CA PRO A 24 -59.19 16.15 -13.42
C PRO A 24 -59.49 17.33 -12.49
N HIS A 25 -59.90 17.02 -11.26
CA HIS A 25 -60.01 18.04 -10.23
C HIS A 25 -58.63 18.67 -10.07
N PRO A 26 -58.53 20.01 -10.02
CA PRO A 26 -57.25 20.67 -9.78
C PRO A 26 -56.70 20.17 -8.44
N PHE A 27 -55.49 19.64 -8.46
CA PHE A 27 -54.81 19.23 -7.24
C PHE A 27 -54.46 20.49 -6.47
N ARG A 28 -54.86 20.55 -5.19
CA ARG A 28 -54.54 21.66 -4.29
C ARG A 28 -53.91 21.11 -3.03
N PHE A 29 -52.83 21.74 -2.61
CA PHE A 29 -52.08 21.34 -1.42
C PHE A 29 -51.63 22.58 -0.66
N SER A 30 -51.68 22.49 0.67
CA SER A 30 -51.19 23.52 1.59
C SER A 30 -50.47 22.83 2.73
N ASP A 31 -49.30 23.33 3.09
CA ASP A 31 -48.47 22.74 4.14
C ASP A 31 -47.68 23.81 4.87
N ASP A 32 -47.91 23.90 6.17
CA ASP A 32 -47.19 24.75 7.11
C ASP A 32 -46.18 23.94 7.93
N PHE A 33 -45.93 22.67 7.57
CA PHE A 33 -45.02 21.71 8.21
C PHE A 33 -45.24 21.44 9.72
N SER A 34 -46.20 22.09 10.36
CA SER A 34 -46.48 21.97 11.80
C SER A 34 -46.91 20.56 12.24
N LYS A 35 -47.41 19.76 11.29
CA LYS A 35 -47.94 18.42 11.51
C LYS A 35 -46.88 17.32 11.51
N TYR A 36 -45.66 17.62 11.07
CA TYR A 36 -44.61 16.60 10.99
C TYR A 36 -43.75 16.58 12.25
N PRO A 37 -43.25 15.40 12.67
CA PRO A 37 -42.27 15.31 13.74
C PRO A 37 -40.99 16.11 13.40
N ALA A 38 -40.40 16.72 14.42
CA ALA A 38 -39.09 17.35 14.28
C ALA A 38 -38.04 16.31 13.82
N GLY A 39 -37.18 16.70 12.87
CA GLY A 39 -36.18 15.83 12.23
C GLY A 39 -36.71 14.98 11.06
N SER A 40 -38.02 14.94 10.82
CA SER A 40 -38.59 14.27 9.63
C SER A 40 -38.37 15.08 8.36
N ILE A 41 -38.62 14.47 7.19
CA ILE A 41 -38.48 15.14 5.89
C ILE A 41 -39.78 15.69 5.32
N GLY A 42 -40.83 15.78 6.14
CA GLY A 42 -42.19 16.04 5.66
C GLY A 42 -42.87 14.81 5.04
N GLU A 43 -42.42 13.60 5.39
CA GLU A 43 -43.07 12.35 4.97
C GLU A 43 -44.50 12.22 5.54
N PRO A 44 -45.44 11.59 4.79
CA PRO A 44 -45.26 10.95 3.48
C PRO A 44 -45.39 11.90 2.28
N ASN A 45 -45.71 13.18 2.52
CA ASN A 45 -46.07 14.12 1.46
C ASN A 45 -44.85 14.58 0.66
N TRP A 46 -43.70 14.69 1.33
CA TRP A 46 -42.45 15.18 0.76
C TRP A 46 -41.42 14.05 0.63
N GLU A 47 -40.55 14.21 -0.36
CA GLU A 47 -39.35 13.40 -0.56
C GLU A 47 -38.16 14.35 -0.77
N VAL A 48 -36.95 13.95 -0.39
CA VAL A 48 -35.76 14.82 -0.46
C VAL A 48 -34.61 14.13 -1.17
N THR A 49 -33.78 14.90 -1.87
CA THR A 49 -32.56 14.40 -2.52
C THR A 49 -31.33 14.47 -1.62
N ASP A 50 -31.43 15.14 -0.46
CA ASP A 50 -30.33 15.35 0.47
C ASP A 50 -30.80 15.29 1.94
N ILE A 51 -29.89 14.95 2.85
CA ILE A 51 -30.18 14.89 4.30
C ILE A 51 -30.28 16.26 4.97
N GLY A 52 -29.85 17.34 4.30
CA GLY A 52 -29.91 18.70 4.82
C GLY A 52 -31.32 19.27 4.96
N PHE A 53 -32.33 18.66 4.33
CA PHE A 53 -33.74 19.02 4.54
C PHE A 53 -34.33 18.32 5.76
N GLU A 54 -34.91 19.05 6.71
CA GLU A 54 -35.69 18.45 7.79
C GLU A 54 -36.67 19.45 8.41
N VAL A 55 -37.75 18.95 8.99
CA VAL A 55 -38.70 19.77 9.71
C VAL A 55 -38.12 20.12 11.09
N ARG A 56 -37.98 21.41 11.39
CA ARG A 56 -37.64 21.90 12.74
C ARG A 56 -38.60 23.03 13.11
N ASN A 57 -39.08 23.04 14.35
CA ASN A 57 -39.99 24.07 14.85
C ASN A 57 -41.21 24.31 13.93
N GLY A 58 -41.73 23.26 13.32
CA GLY A 58 -42.86 23.35 12.39
C GLY A 58 -42.55 24.02 11.07
N MET A 59 -41.29 24.16 10.64
CA MET A 59 -40.93 24.67 9.31
C MET A 59 -39.99 23.69 8.61
N MET A 60 -39.99 23.66 7.27
CA MET A 60 -39.00 22.90 6.51
C MET A 60 -37.68 23.67 6.50
N HIS A 61 -36.70 23.20 7.27
CA HIS A 61 -35.33 23.72 7.25
C HIS A 61 -34.50 23.04 6.17
N SER A 62 -33.58 23.80 5.59
CA SER A 62 -32.54 23.30 4.70
C SER A 62 -31.18 23.82 5.14
N GLU A 63 -30.20 22.93 5.26
CA GLU A 63 -28.79 23.24 5.53
C GLU A 63 -27.91 22.34 4.66
N VAL A 64 -27.52 22.84 3.48
CA VAL A 64 -26.74 22.09 2.48
C VAL A 64 -25.58 22.95 1.97
N VAL A 65 -24.36 22.50 2.24
CA VAL A 65 -23.12 23.26 1.95
C VAL A 65 -22.77 23.24 0.46
N ALA A 66 -22.87 22.09 -0.20
CA ALA A 66 -22.42 21.90 -1.57
C ALA A 66 -23.51 21.27 -2.44
N GLY A 67 -23.56 21.69 -3.70
CA GLY A 67 -24.56 21.23 -4.66
C GLY A 67 -25.95 21.85 -4.44
N ARG A 68 -26.87 21.51 -5.34
CA ARG A 68 -28.27 21.91 -5.26
C ARG A 68 -29.09 20.71 -4.82
N CYS A 69 -29.94 20.89 -3.82
CA CYS A 69 -30.82 19.86 -3.29
C CYS A 69 -32.29 20.24 -3.48
N TYR A 70 -33.17 19.23 -3.37
CA TYR A 70 -34.59 19.39 -3.64
C TYR A 70 -35.41 18.67 -2.57
N ALA A 71 -36.46 19.36 -2.07
CA ALA A 71 -37.59 18.72 -1.43
C ALA A 71 -38.75 18.71 -2.43
N ILE A 72 -39.16 17.51 -2.84
CA ILE A 72 -40.14 17.25 -3.87
C ILE A 72 -41.48 16.96 -3.21
N LEU A 73 -42.53 17.68 -3.62
CA LEU A 73 -43.88 17.40 -3.16
C LEU A 73 -44.38 16.12 -3.85
N LYS A 74 -44.12 14.98 -3.21
CA LYS A 74 -44.36 13.64 -3.74
C LYS A 74 -45.84 13.34 -3.96
N VAL A 75 -46.73 13.93 -3.18
CA VAL A 75 -48.18 13.75 -3.35
C VAL A 75 -48.77 14.56 -4.50
N ALA A 76 -48.05 15.55 -5.02
CA ALA A 76 -48.50 16.32 -6.17
C ALA A 76 -48.33 15.51 -7.47
N PRO A 77 -49.35 15.49 -8.35
CA PRO A 77 -49.20 14.92 -9.68
C PRO A 77 -48.26 15.77 -10.54
N MET A 78 -47.72 15.17 -11.59
CA MET A 78 -47.00 15.91 -12.62
C MET A 78 -47.99 16.80 -13.38
N GLY A 79 -47.66 18.07 -13.62
CA GLY A 79 -48.56 19.01 -14.28
C GLY A 79 -47.90 19.94 -15.27
N ARG A 80 -48.65 20.37 -16.29
CA ARG A 80 -48.23 21.42 -17.24
C ARG A 80 -48.89 22.78 -16.99
N SER A 81 -49.80 22.82 -16.01
CA SER A 81 -50.26 24.06 -15.38
C SER A 81 -50.08 23.91 -13.87
N VAL A 82 -49.06 24.56 -13.33
CA VAL A 82 -48.59 24.38 -11.95
C VAL A 82 -48.32 25.74 -11.33
N THR A 83 -48.90 26.03 -10.17
CA THR A 83 -48.53 27.18 -9.35
C THR A 83 -47.97 26.68 -8.03
N VAL A 84 -46.84 27.25 -7.61
CA VAL A 84 -46.22 26.99 -6.31
C VAL A 84 -45.96 28.31 -5.63
N GLU A 85 -46.29 28.38 -4.36
CA GLU A 85 -45.97 29.51 -3.50
C GLU A 85 -45.41 29.01 -2.17
N ALA A 86 -44.47 29.76 -1.58
CA ALA A 86 -43.95 29.48 -0.25
C ALA A 86 -43.39 30.76 0.37
N THR A 87 -43.40 30.81 1.70
CA THR A 87 -42.61 31.78 2.45
C THR A 87 -41.20 31.23 2.61
N LEU A 88 -40.20 31.98 2.15
CA LEU A 88 -38.78 31.64 2.24
C LEU A 88 -38.08 32.65 3.15
N ILE A 89 -37.30 32.15 4.11
CA ILE A 89 -36.35 32.95 4.88
C ILE A 89 -34.96 32.37 4.66
N VAL A 90 -34.03 33.18 4.17
CA VAL A 90 -32.61 32.83 4.09
C VAL A 90 -31.93 33.37 5.34
N HIS A 91 -31.33 32.51 6.16
CA HIS A 91 -30.76 32.89 7.46
C HIS A 91 -29.29 33.29 7.37
N ARG A 92 -28.48 32.50 6.65
CA ARG A 92 -27.04 32.73 6.46
C ARG A 92 -26.49 31.90 5.30
N ALA A 93 -25.40 32.37 4.68
CA ALA A 93 -24.56 31.57 3.78
C ALA A 93 -23.69 30.55 4.55
N ILE A 94 -23.45 29.41 3.90
CA ILE A 94 -22.60 28.30 4.39
C ILE A 94 -21.66 27.75 3.29
N SER A 95 -21.55 28.46 2.17
CA SER A 95 -20.65 28.15 1.06
C SER A 95 -19.94 29.42 0.60
N THR A 96 -18.84 29.31 -0.13
CA THR A 96 -18.16 30.43 -0.81
C THR A 96 -18.54 30.53 -2.29
N GLU A 97 -19.17 29.48 -2.83
CA GLU A 97 -19.62 29.38 -4.22
C GLU A 97 -21.00 30.03 -4.43
N TRP A 98 -21.63 29.79 -5.57
CA TRP A 98 -23.02 30.20 -5.83
C TRP A 98 -23.97 29.63 -4.78
N LYS A 99 -24.74 30.49 -4.11
CA LYS A 99 -25.76 30.09 -3.13
C LYS A 99 -27.15 30.45 -3.62
N ILE A 100 -28.09 29.52 -3.49
CA ILE A 100 -29.42 29.61 -4.11
C ILE A 100 -30.46 29.00 -3.16
N ALA A 101 -31.55 29.69 -2.90
CA ALA A 101 -32.73 29.14 -2.22
C ALA A 101 -34.01 29.60 -2.90
N GLY A 102 -34.95 28.69 -3.13
CA GLY A 102 -36.14 29.01 -3.91
C GLY A 102 -37.17 27.89 -4.01
N ILE A 103 -38.15 28.12 -4.87
CA ILE A 103 -39.20 27.14 -5.20
C ILE A 103 -39.24 26.91 -6.72
N GLY A 104 -39.84 25.82 -7.15
CA GLY A 104 -39.77 25.45 -8.56
C GLY A 104 -40.76 24.40 -9.03
N VAL A 105 -40.57 24.02 -10.29
CA VAL A 105 -41.31 22.97 -10.99
C VAL A 105 -40.29 21.97 -11.54
N PHE A 106 -40.39 20.71 -11.15
CA PHE A 106 -39.31 19.72 -11.27
C PHE A 106 -39.76 18.43 -11.95
N ILE A 107 -38.97 17.94 -12.90
CA ILE A 107 -39.10 16.58 -13.45
C ILE A 107 -38.00 15.70 -12.85
N ASP A 108 -36.76 16.16 -12.98
CA ASP A 108 -35.55 15.54 -12.44
C ASP A 108 -34.44 16.61 -12.31
N GLU A 109 -33.26 16.23 -11.80
CA GLU A 109 -32.13 17.15 -11.58
C GLU A 109 -31.57 17.76 -12.87
N ARG A 110 -31.92 17.21 -14.03
CA ARG A 110 -31.53 17.71 -15.36
C ARG A 110 -32.63 18.55 -16.02
N ASN A 111 -33.83 18.59 -15.46
CA ASN A 111 -35.02 19.20 -16.05
C ASN A 111 -35.92 19.83 -14.97
N TYR A 112 -35.73 21.13 -14.71
CA TYR A 112 -36.54 21.89 -13.77
C TYR A 112 -36.55 23.40 -14.06
N TRP A 113 -37.57 24.09 -13.52
CA TRP A 113 -37.62 25.55 -13.36
C TRP A 113 -37.51 25.92 -11.89
N HIS A 114 -36.97 27.10 -11.59
CA HIS A 114 -37.06 27.68 -10.25
C HIS A 114 -37.16 29.21 -10.28
N ILE A 115 -37.77 29.78 -9.24
CA ILE A 115 -37.62 31.18 -8.83
C ILE A 115 -36.83 31.17 -7.52
N ALA A 116 -35.71 31.86 -7.47
CA ALA A 116 -34.81 31.76 -6.32
C ALA A 116 -34.18 33.09 -5.93
N LEU A 117 -33.84 33.18 -4.64
CA LEU A 117 -32.93 34.15 -4.08
C LEU A 117 -31.50 33.61 -4.21
N VAL A 118 -30.61 34.43 -4.74
CA VAL A 118 -29.25 34.07 -5.10
C VAL A 118 -28.26 35.02 -4.44
N GLU A 119 -27.17 34.49 -3.90
CA GLU A 119 -25.95 35.24 -3.57
C GLU A 119 -24.82 34.77 -4.49
N SER A 120 -24.16 35.72 -5.16
CA SER A 120 -23.00 35.41 -6.00
C SER A 120 -21.81 34.87 -5.17
N PRO A 121 -20.85 34.18 -5.79
CA PRO A 121 -19.65 33.72 -5.10
C PRO A 121 -18.92 34.84 -4.36
N ASP A 122 -18.16 34.48 -3.32
CA ASP A 122 -17.43 35.44 -2.47
C ASP A 122 -16.47 36.31 -3.30
N ASN A 123 -15.81 35.71 -4.30
CA ASN A 123 -14.91 36.41 -5.23
C ASN A 123 -15.64 37.30 -6.27
N GLN A 124 -16.98 37.25 -6.33
CA GLN A 124 -17.82 38.11 -7.17
C GLN A 124 -18.61 39.15 -6.36
N GLY A 125 -18.22 39.37 -5.10
CA GLY A 125 -18.71 40.46 -4.26
C GLY A 125 -20.03 40.18 -3.54
N LYS A 126 -20.43 38.90 -3.38
CA LYS A 126 -21.61 38.50 -2.59
C LYS A 126 -22.90 39.26 -2.95
N ARG A 127 -23.11 39.51 -4.24
CA ARG A 127 -24.27 40.27 -4.71
C ARG A 127 -25.53 39.44 -4.55
N HIS A 128 -26.56 40.04 -3.97
CA HIS A 128 -27.88 39.43 -3.82
C HIS A 128 -28.79 39.81 -4.97
N PHE A 129 -29.47 38.82 -5.55
CA PHE A 129 -30.49 39.02 -6.57
C PHE A 129 -31.53 37.89 -6.57
N ALA A 130 -32.63 38.07 -7.30
CA ALA A 130 -33.54 36.98 -7.62
C ALA A 130 -33.43 36.59 -9.10
N GLU A 131 -33.67 35.31 -9.40
CA GLU A 131 -33.59 34.77 -10.76
C GLU A 131 -34.73 33.80 -11.08
N LEU A 132 -35.14 33.76 -12.35
CA LEU A 132 -36.04 32.74 -12.93
C LEU A 132 -35.33 32.05 -14.08
N HIS A 133 -34.89 30.81 -13.86
CA HIS A 133 -34.14 30.04 -14.86
C HIS A 133 -34.55 28.57 -14.93
N GLN A 134 -34.18 27.92 -16.04
CA GLN A 134 -34.38 26.49 -16.23
C GLN A 134 -33.07 25.72 -16.34
N MET A 135 -33.08 24.50 -15.80
CA MET A 135 -32.19 23.43 -16.21
C MET A 135 -32.93 22.60 -17.27
N LEU A 136 -32.32 22.38 -18.43
CA LEU A 136 -32.89 21.54 -19.50
C LEU A 136 -31.81 20.58 -20.01
N ASP A 137 -32.09 19.29 -19.98
CA ASP A 137 -31.16 18.22 -20.37
C ASP A 137 -29.78 18.30 -19.67
N GLY A 138 -29.72 18.92 -18.48
CA GLY A 138 -28.48 19.14 -17.71
C GLY A 138 -27.71 20.40 -18.11
N VAL A 139 -28.28 21.27 -18.95
CA VAL A 139 -27.71 22.59 -19.27
C VAL A 139 -28.34 23.65 -18.37
N TRP A 140 -27.51 24.24 -17.50
CA TRP A 140 -27.89 25.33 -16.60
C TRP A 140 -28.05 26.64 -17.36
N LEU A 141 -29.03 27.48 -17.00
CA LEU A 141 -29.38 28.73 -17.69
C LEU A 141 -29.70 28.52 -19.19
N SER A 142 -30.28 27.37 -19.53
CA SER A 142 -30.55 27.04 -20.94
C SER A 142 -31.58 27.98 -21.57
N ASP A 143 -32.45 28.60 -20.78
CA ASP A 143 -33.47 29.56 -21.22
C ASP A 143 -32.88 30.89 -21.74
N VAL A 144 -31.60 31.16 -21.52
CA VAL A 144 -30.89 32.34 -22.06
C VAL A 144 -29.78 31.99 -23.05
N GLN A 145 -29.59 30.71 -23.34
CA GLN A 145 -28.53 30.20 -24.23
C GLN A 145 -29.11 29.58 -25.50
N ASP A 146 -28.42 29.76 -26.64
CA ASP A 146 -28.81 29.11 -27.88
C ASP A 146 -28.52 27.60 -27.82
N PRO A 147 -29.38 26.74 -28.42
CA PRO A 147 -30.57 27.04 -29.23
C PRO A 147 -31.90 27.13 -28.43
N THR A 148 -31.85 27.09 -27.10
CA THR A 148 -33.02 26.99 -26.20
C THR A 148 -33.48 28.33 -25.63
N ARG A 149 -32.88 29.44 -26.06
CA ARG A 149 -33.16 30.79 -25.58
C ARG A 149 -34.64 31.17 -25.76
N LEU A 150 -35.30 31.48 -24.66
CA LEU A 150 -36.71 31.87 -24.60
C LEU A 150 -36.88 33.39 -24.64
N THR A 151 -38.00 33.86 -25.18
CA THR A 151 -38.35 35.29 -25.17
C THR A 151 -38.69 35.76 -23.75
N THR A 152 -38.00 36.79 -23.25
CA THR A 152 -38.37 37.52 -22.02
C THR A 152 -39.46 38.53 -22.33
N GLU A 153 -40.63 38.40 -21.72
CA GLU A 153 -41.73 39.37 -21.88
C GLU A 153 -41.63 40.51 -20.88
N GLU A 154 -41.19 40.21 -19.66
CA GLU A 154 -41.03 41.16 -18.56
C GLU A 154 -39.92 40.68 -17.63
N GLU A 155 -39.06 41.59 -17.18
CA GLU A 155 -38.13 41.36 -16.08
C GLU A 155 -37.87 42.68 -15.36
N THR A 156 -38.24 42.76 -14.07
CA THR A 156 -38.17 44.03 -13.32
C THR A 156 -36.73 44.43 -12.96
N GLY A 157 -35.81 43.46 -12.85
CA GLY A 157 -34.41 43.67 -12.45
C GLY A 157 -34.21 44.24 -11.04
N GLY A 158 -32.95 44.30 -10.57
CA GLY A 158 -32.53 45.18 -9.45
C GLY A 158 -33.12 44.88 -8.06
N PHE A 159 -33.25 43.61 -7.66
CA PHE A 159 -33.75 43.23 -6.33
C PHE A 159 -32.64 42.77 -5.39
N ASP A 160 -32.28 43.57 -4.40
CA ASP A 160 -31.34 43.24 -3.33
C ASP A 160 -32.12 42.71 -2.12
N TRP A 161 -31.97 41.42 -1.80
CA TRP A 161 -32.68 40.76 -0.70
C TRP A 161 -31.84 40.73 0.59
N GLU A 162 -32.48 40.53 1.75
CA GLU A 162 -31.84 40.61 3.07
C GLU A 162 -31.94 39.27 3.84
N TYR A 163 -30.89 38.91 4.58
CA TYR A 163 -30.88 37.76 5.49
C TYR A 163 -31.89 37.94 6.64
N GLY A 164 -32.49 36.84 7.08
CA GLY A 164 -33.47 36.80 8.17
C GLY A 164 -34.84 37.38 7.83
N ARG A 165 -35.00 37.98 6.64
CA ARG A 165 -36.24 38.58 6.18
C ARG A 165 -37.11 37.56 5.44
N PRO A 166 -38.41 37.43 5.76
CA PRO A 166 -39.32 36.56 5.03
C PRO A 166 -39.74 37.16 3.69
N TYR A 167 -39.64 36.37 2.63
CA TYR A 167 -40.13 36.68 1.30
C TYR A 167 -41.17 35.67 0.86
N ARG A 168 -42.27 36.15 0.28
CA ARG A 168 -43.26 35.27 -0.36
C ARG A 168 -42.82 35.04 -1.80
N MET A 169 -42.50 33.79 -2.13
CA MET A 169 -42.08 33.35 -3.45
C MET A 169 -43.28 32.78 -4.20
N ARG A 170 -43.37 33.03 -5.51
CA ARG A 170 -44.38 32.40 -6.39
C ARG A 170 -43.78 32.03 -7.74
N ILE A 171 -44.06 30.82 -8.21
CA ILE A 171 -43.79 30.39 -9.58
C ILE A 171 -45.05 29.79 -10.20
N ALA A 172 -45.37 30.19 -11.44
CA ALA A 172 -46.54 29.73 -12.16
C ALA A 172 -46.16 29.30 -13.59
N LEU A 173 -46.28 28.00 -13.86
CA LEU A 173 -46.14 27.37 -15.17
C LEU A 173 -47.51 27.25 -15.85
N SER A 174 -47.56 27.61 -17.12
CA SER A 174 -48.71 27.45 -18.01
C SER A 174 -48.26 26.94 -19.38
N LYS A 175 -49.18 26.70 -20.32
CA LYS A 175 -48.84 26.25 -21.68
C LYS A 175 -47.96 27.22 -22.46
N GLU A 176 -48.12 28.52 -22.23
CA GLU A 176 -47.52 29.57 -23.05
C GLU A 176 -46.36 30.28 -22.34
N ARG A 177 -46.31 30.24 -21.00
CA ARG A 177 -45.36 31.02 -20.21
C ARG A 177 -45.06 30.39 -18.86
N ILE A 178 -43.90 30.74 -18.32
CA ILE A 178 -43.50 30.58 -16.92
C ILE A 178 -43.33 31.98 -16.29
N VAL A 179 -43.88 32.16 -15.10
CA VAL A 179 -43.84 33.44 -14.35
C VAL A 179 -43.21 33.18 -12.99
N GLY A 180 -42.22 33.96 -12.61
CA GLY A 180 -41.57 33.94 -11.30
C GLY A 180 -41.71 35.28 -10.61
N GLU A 181 -42.13 35.28 -9.35
CA GLU A 181 -42.41 36.49 -8.56
C GLU A 181 -41.87 36.36 -7.14
N VAL A 182 -41.40 37.48 -6.60
CA VAL A 182 -40.98 37.62 -5.19
C VAL A 182 -41.68 38.83 -4.57
N PHE A 183 -42.28 38.64 -3.41
CA PHE A 183 -42.97 39.67 -2.65
C PHE A 183 -42.36 39.82 -1.25
N ASP A 184 -42.39 41.05 -0.72
CA ASP A 184 -42.19 41.31 0.71
C ASP A 184 -43.34 40.69 1.54
N ALA A 185 -43.14 40.52 2.84
CA ALA A 185 -44.15 39.95 3.75
C ALA A 185 -45.48 40.73 3.82
N ASP A 186 -45.47 42.01 3.46
CA ASP A 186 -46.65 42.88 3.35
C ASP A 186 -47.39 42.74 2.00
N GLY A 187 -46.89 41.89 1.10
CA GLY A 187 -47.46 41.63 -0.22
C GLY A 187 -46.93 42.55 -1.33
N LYS A 188 -45.96 43.42 -1.06
CA LYS A 188 -45.36 44.29 -2.09
C LYS A 188 -44.49 43.49 -3.06
N LEU A 189 -44.77 43.54 -4.37
CA LEU A 189 -43.95 42.91 -5.41
C LEU A 189 -42.55 43.54 -5.49
N ARG A 190 -41.51 42.70 -5.45
CA ARG A 190 -40.10 43.10 -5.47
C ARG A 190 -39.34 42.62 -6.70
N TYR A 191 -39.69 41.45 -7.22
CA TYR A 191 -39.12 40.94 -8.46
C TYR A 191 -40.21 40.19 -9.24
N ARG A 192 -40.23 40.39 -10.56
CA ARG A 192 -41.04 39.59 -11.50
C ARG A 192 -40.24 39.32 -12.76
N CYS A 193 -40.33 38.08 -13.24
CA CYS A 193 -39.82 37.67 -14.55
C CYS A 193 -40.84 36.78 -15.28
N ILE A 194 -41.04 37.01 -16.57
CA ILE A 194 -41.95 36.26 -17.44
C ILE A 194 -41.17 35.78 -18.65
N ARG A 195 -41.13 34.45 -18.86
CA ARG A 195 -40.57 33.83 -20.06
C ARG A 195 -41.67 33.15 -20.87
N ARG A 196 -41.71 33.45 -22.16
CA ARG A 196 -42.57 32.75 -23.12
C ARG A 196 -41.97 31.39 -23.46
N LEU A 197 -42.78 30.33 -23.46
CA LEU A 197 -42.35 28.97 -23.82
C LEU A 197 -42.41 28.78 -25.35
N ASP A 198 -41.69 29.62 -26.09
CA ASP A 198 -41.69 29.67 -27.56
C ASP A 198 -40.55 28.86 -28.23
N LYS A 199 -39.68 28.25 -27.42
CA LYS A 199 -38.66 27.27 -27.83
C LYS A 199 -38.74 26.02 -26.96
N ARG A 200 -37.80 25.09 -27.16
CA ARG A 200 -37.66 23.88 -26.34
C ARG A 200 -37.36 24.30 -24.88
N ALA A 201 -38.23 23.88 -23.97
CA ALA A 201 -38.20 24.24 -22.56
C ALA A 201 -38.78 23.10 -21.70
N VAL A 202 -38.56 23.18 -20.39
CA VAL A 202 -39.30 22.35 -19.42
C VAL A 202 -40.74 22.85 -19.38
N THR A 203 -41.70 22.01 -19.78
CA THR A 203 -43.13 22.40 -19.96
C THR A 203 -44.08 21.73 -18.97
N PHE A 204 -43.55 20.91 -18.06
CA PHE A 204 -44.32 20.29 -16.99
C PHE A 204 -43.39 19.94 -15.82
N GLY A 205 -43.95 19.64 -14.65
CA GLY A 205 -43.17 19.21 -13.48
C GLY A 205 -44.04 19.08 -12.23
N ARG A 206 -43.38 18.77 -11.10
CA ARG A 206 -43.94 18.76 -9.74
C ARG A 206 -43.44 19.96 -8.94
N PRO A 207 -44.21 20.46 -7.97
CA PRO A 207 -43.74 21.46 -7.02
C PRO A 207 -42.49 20.98 -6.25
N ILE A 208 -41.49 21.86 -6.15
CA ILE A 208 -40.29 21.65 -5.33
C ILE A 208 -39.95 22.86 -4.46
N LEU A 209 -39.24 22.58 -3.38
CA LEU A 209 -38.39 23.52 -2.66
C LEU A 209 -36.94 23.19 -3.02
N THR A 210 -36.08 24.19 -3.16
CA THR A 210 -34.67 23.97 -3.50
C THR A 210 -33.75 24.89 -2.71
N CYS A 211 -32.60 24.37 -2.32
CA CYS A 211 -31.58 25.11 -1.60
C CYS A 211 -30.18 24.60 -1.97
N GLY A 212 -29.18 25.44 -1.80
CA GLY A 212 -27.76 25.11 -1.92
C GLY A 212 -26.91 26.28 -1.44
N GLY A 213 -25.93 26.03 -0.58
CA GLY A 213 -25.04 27.05 -0.02
C GLY A 213 -25.66 27.95 1.06
N PHE A 214 -26.92 27.73 1.44
CA PHE A 214 -27.61 28.50 2.49
C PHE A 214 -28.11 27.62 3.63
N VAL A 215 -28.30 28.25 4.80
CA VAL A 215 -29.31 27.84 5.77
C VAL A 215 -30.59 28.62 5.48
N ALA A 216 -31.67 27.91 5.16
CA ALA A 216 -32.95 28.50 4.79
C ALA A 216 -34.14 27.75 5.42
N THR A 217 -35.27 28.44 5.54
CA THR A 217 -36.54 27.86 6.00
C THR A 217 -37.66 28.15 5.02
N PHE A 218 -38.51 27.14 4.80
CA PHE A 218 -39.71 27.22 3.99
C PHE A 218 -40.95 26.96 4.86
N ASP A 219 -41.98 27.77 4.65
CA ASP A 219 -43.26 27.70 5.37
C ASP A 219 -44.44 28.17 4.48
N ASP A 220 -45.67 27.94 4.90
CA ASP A 220 -46.93 28.24 4.18
C ASP A 220 -46.86 27.86 2.69
N VAL A 221 -46.42 26.63 2.41
CA VAL A 221 -46.31 26.13 1.04
C VAL A 221 -47.69 25.89 0.48
N LYS A 222 -47.99 26.48 -0.68
CA LYS A 222 -49.22 26.25 -1.44
C LYS A 222 -48.87 25.77 -2.83
N ALA A 223 -49.49 24.68 -3.27
CA ALA A 223 -49.32 24.16 -4.62
C ALA A 223 -50.67 23.87 -5.27
N GLU A 224 -50.82 24.29 -6.53
CA GLU A 224 -51.98 23.99 -7.37
C GLU A 224 -51.52 23.40 -8.70
N VAL A 225 -52.07 22.23 -9.08
CA VAL A 225 -51.87 21.62 -10.40
C VAL A 225 -53.22 21.55 -11.11
N ASN A 226 -53.40 22.41 -12.12
CA ASN A 226 -54.66 22.59 -12.83
C ASN A 226 -54.78 21.73 -14.09
N GLU A 227 -53.64 21.30 -14.66
CA GLU A 227 -53.61 20.38 -15.80
C GLU A 227 -52.57 19.29 -15.56
N ILE A 228 -53.06 18.12 -15.16
CA ILE A 228 -52.26 16.94 -14.86
C ILE A 228 -51.76 16.30 -16.16
N VAL A 229 -50.51 15.84 -16.15
CA VAL A 229 -49.91 15.02 -17.20
C VAL A 229 -49.49 13.67 -16.63
N SER A 230 -49.42 12.66 -17.49
CA SER A 230 -48.86 11.36 -17.10
C SER A 230 -47.39 11.53 -16.71
N GLU A 231 -46.96 10.79 -15.68
CA GLU A 231 -45.54 10.75 -15.35
C GLU A 231 -44.72 10.22 -16.52
N PRO A 232 -43.52 10.79 -16.77
CA PRO A 232 -42.57 10.20 -17.69
C PRO A 232 -42.31 8.76 -17.26
N LYS A 233 -42.50 7.80 -18.17
CA LYS A 233 -42.05 6.44 -17.90
C LYS A 233 -40.54 6.51 -17.75
N GLN A 234 -40.02 6.21 -16.56
CA GLN A 234 -38.59 5.94 -16.41
C GLN A 234 -38.25 4.78 -17.35
N GLU A 235 -37.49 5.07 -18.40
CA GLU A 235 -36.95 4.02 -19.26
C GLU A 235 -36.09 3.12 -18.38
N ARG A 236 -36.48 1.84 -18.28
CA ARG A 236 -35.65 0.85 -17.60
C ARG A 236 -34.34 0.78 -18.37
N LYS A 237 -33.22 0.96 -17.68
CA LYS A 237 -31.91 0.70 -18.27
C LYS A 237 -31.90 -0.74 -18.77
N THR A 238 -31.53 -0.92 -20.03
CA THR A 238 -31.30 -2.23 -20.62
C THR A 238 -29.82 -2.51 -20.63
N TYR A 239 -29.44 -3.69 -20.17
CA TYR A 239 -28.06 -4.13 -20.13
C TYR A 239 -27.84 -5.21 -21.19
N PRO A 240 -26.67 -5.25 -21.85
CA PRO A 240 -26.33 -6.39 -22.68
C PRO A 240 -26.22 -7.66 -21.81
N PRO A 241 -26.51 -8.85 -22.35
CA PRO A 241 -26.39 -10.10 -21.60
C PRO A 241 -24.97 -10.30 -21.07
N PHE A 242 -24.85 -10.83 -19.84
CA PHE A 242 -23.54 -11.16 -19.28
C PHE A 242 -22.90 -12.35 -20.02
N VAL A 243 -21.61 -12.23 -20.34
CA VAL A 243 -20.84 -13.27 -21.04
C VAL A 243 -19.88 -13.95 -20.07
N SER A 244 -20.17 -15.21 -19.76
CA SER A 244 -19.33 -16.05 -18.89
C SER A 244 -17.98 -16.40 -19.50
N ARG A 245 -17.00 -16.61 -18.63
CA ARG A 245 -15.64 -17.06 -18.97
C ARG A 245 -15.31 -18.35 -18.23
N PRO A 246 -15.86 -19.49 -18.68
CA PRO A 246 -15.62 -20.75 -18.00
C PRO A 246 -14.13 -21.10 -18.05
N SER A 247 -13.60 -21.55 -16.91
CA SER A 247 -12.28 -22.18 -16.84
C SER A 247 -12.45 -23.70 -16.77
N PRO A 248 -11.64 -24.49 -17.50
CA PRO A 248 -11.65 -25.95 -17.39
C PRO A 248 -11.20 -26.45 -16.01
N HIS A 249 -10.57 -25.59 -15.21
CA HIS A 249 -10.11 -25.91 -13.84
C HIS A 249 -11.07 -25.42 -12.75
N ALA A 250 -12.15 -24.72 -13.13
CA ALA A 250 -13.20 -24.36 -12.20
C ALA A 250 -14.12 -25.57 -11.90
N PRO A 251 -14.84 -25.59 -10.75
CA PRO A 251 -15.90 -26.55 -10.51
C PRO A 251 -17.00 -26.48 -11.58
N ARG A 252 -17.85 -27.52 -11.63
CA ARG A 252 -18.97 -27.56 -12.58
C ARG A 252 -19.93 -26.38 -12.35
N PRO A 253 -20.54 -25.84 -13.42
CA PRO A 253 -21.54 -24.79 -13.30
C PRO A 253 -22.73 -25.21 -12.42
N VAL A 254 -23.25 -24.25 -11.68
CA VAL A 254 -24.46 -24.35 -10.85
C VAL A 254 -25.59 -23.54 -11.50
N LYS A 255 -26.77 -23.49 -10.87
CA LYS A 255 -27.88 -22.68 -11.39
C LYS A 255 -27.52 -21.18 -11.36
N GLY A 256 -27.58 -20.55 -12.53
CA GLY A 256 -27.46 -19.09 -12.70
C GLY A 256 -28.66 -18.35 -12.09
N THR A 257 -28.39 -17.16 -11.55
CA THR A 257 -29.41 -16.32 -10.90
C THR A 257 -29.65 -14.99 -11.63
N GLY A 258 -28.85 -14.70 -12.66
CA GLY A 258 -28.80 -13.38 -13.30
C GLY A 258 -27.83 -12.42 -12.64
N PHE A 259 -27.28 -12.75 -11.46
CA PHE A 259 -26.37 -11.90 -10.69
C PHE A 259 -25.20 -12.67 -10.10
N PHE A 260 -24.12 -11.96 -9.77
CA PHE A 260 -22.99 -12.52 -9.04
C PHE A 260 -23.40 -12.90 -7.62
N ARG A 261 -22.88 -14.03 -7.13
CA ARG A 261 -23.06 -14.47 -5.74
C ARG A 261 -21.86 -15.25 -5.24
N THR A 262 -21.76 -15.52 -3.95
CA THR A 262 -20.73 -16.39 -3.38
C THR A 262 -21.28 -17.80 -3.13
N GLN A 263 -20.41 -18.81 -3.23
CA GLN A 263 -20.76 -20.17 -2.85
C GLN A 263 -19.51 -20.95 -2.44
N GLN A 264 -19.60 -21.71 -1.36
CA GLN A 264 -18.58 -22.68 -1.02
C GLN A 264 -18.84 -24.00 -1.76
N ILE A 265 -17.84 -24.51 -2.48
CA ILE A 265 -17.87 -25.77 -3.22
C ILE A 265 -16.67 -26.61 -2.75
N ASN A 266 -16.95 -27.76 -2.12
CA ASN A 266 -15.92 -28.67 -1.58
C ASN A 266 -14.91 -27.98 -0.63
N GLY A 267 -15.40 -27.10 0.25
CA GLY A 267 -14.57 -26.38 1.21
C GLY A 267 -13.85 -25.14 0.66
N VAL A 268 -13.91 -24.88 -0.65
CA VAL A 268 -13.31 -23.71 -1.30
C VAL A 268 -14.40 -22.70 -1.66
N TRP A 269 -14.19 -21.43 -1.35
CA TRP A 269 -15.09 -20.35 -1.75
C TRP A 269 -14.92 -20.01 -3.23
N TRP A 270 -16.03 -19.74 -3.91
CA TRP A 270 -16.04 -19.25 -5.28
C TRP A 270 -17.01 -18.09 -5.41
N LEU A 271 -16.70 -17.17 -6.32
CA LEU A 271 -17.74 -16.35 -6.93
C LEU A 271 -18.48 -17.23 -7.94
N ILE A 272 -19.78 -17.04 -8.08
CA ILE A 272 -20.62 -17.63 -9.11
C ILE A 272 -21.11 -16.48 -9.97
N ASP A 273 -20.84 -16.55 -11.26
CA ASP A 273 -21.27 -15.54 -12.22
C ASP A 273 -22.80 -15.59 -12.48
N PRO A 274 -23.37 -14.56 -13.14
CA PRO A 274 -24.80 -14.51 -13.46
C PRO A 274 -25.39 -15.76 -14.12
N ASN A 275 -24.61 -16.44 -14.95
CA ASN A 275 -25.03 -17.63 -15.69
C ASN A 275 -24.77 -18.94 -14.90
N GLY A 276 -24.13 -18.86 -13.73
CA GLY A 276 -23.92 -20.00 -12.83
C GLY A 276 -22.52 -20.61 -12.88
N TYR A 277 -21.56 -20.02 -13.59
CA TYR A 277 -20.19 -20.53 -13.65
C TYR A 277 -19.37 -20.05 -12.46
N PRO A 278 -18.64 -20.95 -11.76
CA PRO A 278 -17.66 -20.53 -10.78
C PRO A 278 -16.55 -19.69 -11.42
N THR A 279 -16.24 -18.56 -10.79
CA THR A 279 -15.27 -17.57 -11.24
C THR A 279 -14.42 -17.03 -10.08
N LEU A 280 -13.36 -16.31 -10.43
CA LEU A 280 -12.51 -15.52 -9.54
C LEU A 280 -12.56 -14.07 -9.98
N SER A 281 -12.43 -13.11 -9.07
CA SER A 281 -12.34 -11.69 -9.41
C SER A 281 -10.88 -11.29 -9.58
N ILE A 282 -10.40 -11.25 -10.82
CA ILE A 282 -9.03 -10.82 -11.16
C ILE A 282 -9.16 -9.46 -11.82
N GLY A 283 -8.84 -8.42 -11.05
CA GLY A 283 -9.12 -7.03 -11.43
C GLY A 283 -7.90 -6.12 -11.35
N THR A 284 -8.09 -4.90 -11.84
CA THR A 284 -7.15 -3.80 -11.62
C THR A 284 -7.94 -2.53 -11.35
N ASP A 285 -7.42 -1.71 -10.45
CA ASP A 285 -8.03 -0.46 -10.02
C ASP A 285 -7.65 0.69 -10.97
N HIS A 286 -8.44 1.77 -10.93
CA HIS A 286 -8.21 3.02 -11.67
C HIS A 286 -8.15 2.86 -13.20
N VAL A 287 -8.89 1.90 -13.78
CA VAL A 287 -9.13 1.83 -15.24
C VAL A 287 -10.03 2.98 -15.66
N ASN A 288 -9.47 4.18 -15.72
CA ASN A 288 -10.20 5.42 -15.92
C ASN A 288 -9.44 6.37 -16.85
N TYR A 289 -10.20 7.08 -17.68
CA TYR A 289 -9.71 8.02 -18.67
C TYR A 289 -9.27 9.37 -18.08
N PHE A 290 -9.73 9.69 -16.87
CA PHE A 290 -9.54 11.01 -16.24
C PHE A 290 -8.51 11.00 -15.09
N VAL A 291 -7.95 9.84 -14.75
CA VAL A 291 -7.03 9.70 -13.61
C VAL A 291 -5.57 9.90 -14.03
N HIS A 292 -4.67 10.38 -13.17
CA HIS A 292 -4.90 11.10 -11.91
C HIS A 292 -4.68 12.59 -12.10
N TRP A 293 -5.40 13.41 -11.34
CA TRP A 293 -5.14 14.86 -11.27
C TRP A 293 -3.80 15.14 -10.59
N CYS A 294 -3.07 16.14 -11.08
CA CYS A 294 -1.88 16.66 -10.41
C CYS A 294 -2.10 18.13 -10.03
N GLU A 295 -2.14 18.43 -8.73
CA GLU A 295 -2.35 19.79 -8.21
C GLU A 295 -1.34 20.79 -8.78
N LYS A 296 -0.07 20.40 -8.86
CA LYS A 296 1.01 21.28 -9.36
C LYS A 296 0.89 21.57 -10.86
N LEU A 297 0.32 20.66 -11.64
CA LEU A 297 0.13 20.84 -13.08
C LEU A 297 -1.20 21.54 -13.39
N GLY A 298 -2.20 21.42 -12.53
CA GLY A 298 -3.54 21.93 -12.79
C GLY A 298 -4.31 21.13 -13.85
N TYR A 299 -3.91 19.89 -14.12
CA TYR A 299 -4.60 18.93 -15.00
C TYR A 299 -4.20 17.49 -14.65
N ALA A 300 -4.87 16.51 -15.26
CA ALA A 300 -4.50 15.10 -15.19
C ALA A 300 -3.62 14.72 -16.40
N PRO A 301 -2.31 14.44 -16.23
CA PRO A 301 -1.40 14.27 -17.37
C PRO A 301 -1.70 13.04 -18.22
N TYR A 302 -2.05 11.90 -17.61
CA TYR A 302 -2.47 10.71 -18.35
C TYR A 302 -3.70 11.00 -19.22
N HIS A 303 -4.71 11.69 -18.68
CA HIS A 303 -5.91 12.11 -19.43
C HIS A 303 -5.56 12.86 -20.72
N GLU A 304 -4.68 13.87 -20.63
CA GLU A 304 -4.27 14.65 -21.79
C GLU A 304 -3.50 13.79 -22.82
N ASN A 305 -2.71 12.82 -22.36
CA ASN A 305 -1.99 11.89 -23.23
C ASN A 305 -2.96 10.94 -23.95
N VAL A 306 -3.91 10.31 -23.26
CA VAL A 306 -4.88 9.41 -23.89
C VAL A 306 -5.90 10.15 -24.75
N LYS A 307 -6.24 11.39 -24.41
CA LYS A 307 -7.05 12.28 -25.27
C LYS A 307 -6.35 12.57 -26.59
N ARG A 308 -5.05 12.87 -26.56
CA ARG A 308 -4.26 13.07 -27.79
C ARG A 308 -4.15 11.78 -28.61
N LYS A 309 -4.00 10.63 -27.96
CA LYS A 309 -3.78 9.33 -28.59
C LYS A 309 -5.05 8.72 -29.20
N TYR A 310 -6.19 8.83 -28.53
CA TYR A 310 -7.44 8.15 -28.88
C TYR A 310 -8.59 9.09 -29.29
N GLY A 311 -8.49 10.38 -28.98
CA GLY A 311 -9.51 11.40 -29.30
C GLY A 311 -10.78 11.34 -28.44
N SER A 312 -11.16 10.18 -27.89
CA SER A 312 -12.36 10.00 -27.07
C SER A 312 -12.15 8.94 -25.97
N GLU A 313 -12.97 9.03 -24.91
CA GLU A 313 -13.01 8.03 -23.84
C GLU A 313 -13.42 6.65 -24.37
N GLU A 314 -14.36 6.58 -25.32
CA GLU A 314 -14.82 5.33 -25.92
C GLU A 314 -13.71 4.58 -26.66
N ALA A 315 -12.92 5.30 -27.47
CA ALA A 315 -11.82 4.71 -28.22
C ALA A 315 -10.70 4.21 -27.30
N TRP A 316 -10.37 4.99 -26.26
CA TRP A 316 -9.44 4.56 -25.21
C TRP A 316 -9.97 3.32 -24.48
N ALA A 317 -11.23 3.35 -24.03
CA ALA A 317 -11.83 2.27 -23.25
C ALA A 317 -11.82 0.94 -24.01
N LYS A 318 -12.07 0.97 -25.33
CA LYS A 318 -11.99 -0.22 -26.18
C LYS A 318 -10.59 -0.84 -26.17
N GLU A 319 -9.54 -0.02 -26.23
CA GLU A 319 -8.15 -0.51 -26.21
C GLU A 319 -7.72 -0.95 -24.81
N ALA A 320 -8.08 -0.21 -23.76
CA ALA A 320 -7.82 -0.58 -22.37
C ALA A 320 -8.47 -1.93 -22.04
N VAL A 321 -9.75 -2.11 -22.37
CA VAL A 321 -10.44 -3.39 -22.21
C VAL A 321 -9.75 -4.48 -23.01
N ARG A 322 -9.44 -4.27 -24.31
CA ARG A 322 -8.75 -5.27 -25.13
C ARG A 322 -7.44 -5.76 -24.47
N ARG A 323 -6.64 -4.85 -23.91
CA ARG A 323 -5.39 -5.18 -23.20
C ARG A 323 -5.67 -6.01 -21.93
N LEU A 324 -6.58 -5.55 -21.07
CA LEU A 324 -6.95 -6.26 -19.85
C LEU A 324 -7.46 -7.68 -20.15
N LEU A 325 -8.24 -7.84 -21.22
CA LEU A 325 -8.69 -9.14 -21.70
C LEU A 325 -7.54 -10.02 -22.15
N SER A 326 -6.59 -9.48 -22.91
CA SER A 326 -5.40 -10.23 -23.34
C SER A 326 -4.48 -10.61 -22.18
N TRP A 327 -4.51 -9.85 -21.08
CA TRP A 327 -3.74 -10.12 -19.85
C TRP A 327 -4.54 -10.93 -18.81
N ASN A 328 -5.64 -11.54 -19.22
CA ASN A 328 -6.50 -12.42 -18.42
C ASN A 328 -7.17 -11.76 -17.18
N PHE A 329 -7.35 -10.44 -17.19
CA PHE A 329 -8.23 -9.76 -16.23
C PHE A 329 -9.72 -9.96 -16.62
N ASN A 330 -10.59 -9.96 -15.61
CA ASN A 330 -12.04 -10.14 -15.80
C ASN A 330 -12.91 -9.15 -15.01
N VAL A 331 -12.32 -8.28 -14.19
CA VAL A 331 -13.02 -7.24 -13.42
C VAL A 331 -12.38 -5.87 -13.59
N LEU A 332 -13.21 -4.84 -13.78
CA LEU A 332 -12.88 -3.44 -13.56
C LEU A 332 -13.01 -3.16 -12.06
N GLY A 333 -11.88 -2.91 -11.41
CA GLY A 333 -11.80 -2.64 -9.97
C GLY A 333 -12.31 -1.24 -9.60
N ALA A 334 -11.80 -0.71 -8.49
CA ALA A 334 -12.12 0.61 -8.00
C ALA A 334 -11.90 1.69 -9.05
N ASN A 335 -12.74 2.72 -9.05
CA ASN A 335 -12.60 3.90 -9.91
C ASN A 335 -12.45 3.56 -11.41
N ASN A 336 -13.48 2.93 -12.00
CA ASN A 336 -13.51 2.56 -13.41
C ASN A 336 -14.35 3.52 -14.28
N SER A 337 -13.96 3.68 -15.54
CA SER A 337 -14.74 4.42 -16.55
C SER A 337 -16.01 3.68 -16.94
N VAL A 338 -17.14 4.41 -17.01
CA VAL A 338 -18.42 3.88 -17.51
C VAL A 338 -18.32 3.37 -18.96
N LYS A 339 -17.43 3.94 -19.78
CA LYS A 339 -17.25 3.52 -21.18
C LYS A 339 -16.51 2.20 -21.30
N ALA A 340 -15.77 1.78 -20.28
CA ALA A 340 -15.10 0.47 -20.25
C ALA A 340 -16.05 -0.69 -19.88
N ARG A 341 -17.22 -0.39 -19.31
CA ARG A 341 -18.18 -1.40 -18.84
C ARG A 341 -18.86 -2.12 -20.00
N TYR A 342 -19.36 -3.32 -19.71
CA TYR A 342 -20.13 -4.16 -20.65
C TYR A 342 -19.35 -4.64 -21.87
N GLN A 343 -18.02 -4.64 -21.80
CA GLN A 343 -17.12 -5.08 -22.87
C GLN A 343 -16.36 -6.37 -22.49
N GLY A 344 -16.97 -7.22 -21.66
CA GLY A 344 -16.37 -8.49 -21.23
C GLY A 344 -15.71 -8.48 -19.84
N LEU A 345 -15.70 -7.34 -19.16
CA LEU A 345 -15.25 -7.21 -17.77
C LEU A 345 -16.46 -6.91 -16.87
N ALA A 346 -16.60 -7.62 -15.75
CA ALA A 346 -17.52 -7.20 -14.69
C ALA A 346 -17.03 -5.88 -14.08
N HIS A 347 -17.91 -5.12 -13.43
CA HIS A 347 -17.52 -3.83 -12.84
C HIS A 347 -17.94 -3.73 -11.38
N THR A 348 -17.36 -2.76 -10.68
CA THR A 348 -17.67 -2.44 -9.28
C THR A 348 -18.09 -0.98 -9.16
N GLU A 349 -18.81 -0.66 -8.08
CA GLU A 349 -19.31 0.68 -7.77
C GLU A 349 -19.00 1.08 -6.33
N PHE A 350 -18.75 2.37 -6.09
CA PHE A 350 -18.56 2.92 -4.74
C PHE A 350 -19.81 3.62 -4.23
N LEU A 351 -20.13 3.40 -2.96
CA LEU A 351 -21.18 4.12 -2.25
C LEU A 351 -20.62 5.25 -1.37
N ALA A 352 -19.40 5.12 -0.85
CA ALA A 352 -18.75 6.09 0.04
C ALA A 352 -19.65 6.54 1.21
N PHE A 353 -20.30 5.58 1.87
CA PHE A 353 -21.26 5.89 2.94
C PHE A 353 -20.61 6.60 4.12
N GLY A 354 -19.47 6.10 4.59
CA GLY A 354 -18.77 6.59 5.75
C GLY A 354 -17.88 7.78 5.45
N SER A 355 -17.11 7.74 4.36
CA SER A 355 -16.16 8.82 4.04
C SER A 355 -16.88 10.14 3.73
N ASP A 356 -17.98 10.09 2.97
CA ASP A 356 -18.78 11.28 2.67
C ASP A 356 -19.50 11.78 3.95
N PHE A 357 -20.13 10.89 4.72
CA PHE A 357 -20.85 11.29 5.95
C PHE A 357 -19.93 11.80 7.06
N ALA A 358 -18.67 11.33 7.15
CA ALA A 358 -17.69 11.87 8.09
C ALA A 358 -17.40 13.37 7.86
N SER A 359 -17.74 13.92 6.70
CA SER A 359 -17.64 15.38 6.44
C SER A 359 -18.82 16.17 7.05
N ILE A 360 -19.88 15.48 7.46
CA ILE A 360 -21.08 16.04 8.11
C ILE A 360 -21.00 15.78 9.62
N ALA A 361 -20.79 14.53 10.00
CA ALA A 361 -20.59 14.13 11.39
C ALA A 361 -19.65 12.94 11.50
N ASP A 362 -18.62 13.07 12.33
CA ASP A 362 -17.56 12.08 12.48
C ASP A 362 -17.36 11.60 13.92
N ILE A 363 -16.92 10.35 14.06
CA ILE A 363 -16.16 9.87 15.24
C ILE A 363 -14.71 10.29 15.06
N VAL A 364 -14.12 9.95 13.91
CA VAL A 364 -12.72 10.23 13.59
C VAL A 364 -12.65 11.25 12.45
N PRO A 365 -12.00 12.40 12.64
CA PRO A 365 -12.01 13.46 11.65
C PRO A 365 -11.21 13.09 10.41
N LYS A 366 -11.69 13.57 9.27
CA LYS A 366 -11.00 13.45 7.98
C LYS A 366 -9.81 14.40 7.96
N VAL A 367 -8.59 13.84 7.93
CA VAL A 367 -7.33 14.61 7.86
C VAL A 367 -6.73 14.54 6.46
N HIS A 368 -6.85 13.40 5.80
CA HIS A 368 -6.45 13.17 4.40
C HIS A 368 -7.70 12.85 3.55
N TRP A 369 -7.77 11.66 2.95
CA TRP A 369 -8.87 11.25 2.08
C TRP A 369 -10.03 10.52 2.79
N THR A 370 -9.83 9.99 4.00
CA THR A 370 -10.87 9.29 4.79
C THR A 370 -10.93 9.74 6.25
N GLY A 371 -12.10 9.52 6.86
CA GLY A 371 -12.38 9.66 8.29
C GLY A 371 -13.20 8.46 8.75
N PHE A 372 -13.85 8.55 9.91
CA PHE A 372 -14.87 7.57 10.32
C PHE A 372 -16.18 8.28 10.73
N PRO A 373 -17.34 7.90 10.16
CA PRO A 373 -18.61 8.58 10.39
C PRO A 373 -19.13 8.45 11.83
N ASP A 374 -19.87 9.44 12.32
CA ASP A 374 -20.69 9.30 13.53
C ASP A 374 -21.92 8.43 13.25
N VAL A 375 -21.73 7.12 13.33
CA VAL A 375 -22.78 6.11 13.12
C VAL A 375 -23.85 6.09 14.22
N PHE A 376 -23.69 6.91 15.25
CA PHE A 376 -24.71 7.12 16.28
C PHE A 376 -25.62 8.30 15.96
N ASP A 377 -25.23 9.17 15.03
CA ASP A 377 -26.08 10.25 14.53
C ASP A 377 -27.26 9.66 13.74
N PRO A 378 -28.52 9.98 14.08
CA PRO A 378 -29.69 9.47 13.37
C PRO A 378 -29.71 9.84 11.87
N LYS A 379 -28.97 10.88 11.46
CA LYS A 379 -28.85 11.25 10.05
C LYS A 379 -28.02 10.26 9.24
N PHE A 380 -27.17 9.45 9.87
CA PHE A 380 -26.35 8.47 9.16
C PHE A 380 -27.21 7.41 8.44
N GLU A 381 -28.20 6.84 9.12
CA GLU A 381 -29.10 5.84 8.53
C GLU A 381 -29.89 6.42 7.34
N ARG A 382 -30.39 7.65 7.51
CA ARG A 382 -31.09 8.36 6.44
C ARG A 382 -30.18 8.68 5.26
N PHE A 383 -28.93 9.08 5.52
CA PHE A 383 -27.93 9.32 4.49
C PHE A 383 -27.67 8.05 3.68
N CYS A 384 -27.46 6.93 4.35
CA CYS A 384 -27.26 5.64 3.70
C CYS A 384 -28.47 5.23 2.84
N ASP A 385 -29.70 5.40 3.33
CA ASP A 385 -30.91 5.07 2.57
C ASP A 385 -31.02 5.91 1.28
N LEU A 386 -30.84 7.23 1.37
CA LEU A 386 -30.92 8.14 0.22
C LEU A 386 -29.81 7.82 -0.79
N ARG A 387 -28.58 7.61 -0.32
CA ARG A 387 -27.43 7.29 -1.16
C ARG A 387 -27.62 5.94 -1.87
N ALA A 388 -28.12 4.92 -1.16
CA ALA A 388 -28.44 3.62 -1.75
C ALA A 388 -29.58 3.74 -2.78
N LYS A 389 -30.61 4.55 -2.51
CA LYS A 389 -31.67 4.83 -3.48
C LYS A 389 -31.12 5.45 -4.76
N GLN A 390 -30.20 6.41 -4.64
CA GLN A 390 -29.62 7.12 -5.78
C GLN A 390 -28.61 6.28 -6.58
N ARG A 391 -27.85 5.40 -5.92
CA ARG A 391 -26.72 4.68 -6.53
C ARG A 391 -26.97 3.21 -6.78
N CYS A 392 -27.78 2.55 -5.95
CA CYS A 392 -28.09 1.12 -6.08
C CYS A 392 -29.36 0.88 -6.92
N ALA A 393 -30.46 1.58 -6.63
CA ALA A 393 -31.73 1.36 -7.34
C ALA A 393 -31.63 1.45 -8.88
N PRO A 394 -30.84 2.38 -9.48
CA PRO A 394 -30.67 2.46 -10.93
C PRO A 394 -29.81 1.35 -11.54
N ASN A 395 -29.22 0.47 -10.73
CA ASN A 395 -28.28 -0.57 -11.14
C ASN A 395 -28.73 -1.98 -10.69
N LYS A 396 -29.84 -2.10 -9.95
CA LYS A 396 -30.35 -3.36 -9.38
C LYS A 396 -30.58 -4.50 -10.37
N ASP A 397 -30.74 -4.19 -11.65
CA ASP A 397 -30.99 -5.13 -12.72
C ASP A 397 -29.76 -5.33 -13.65
N ASP A 398 -28.59 -4.79 -13.29
CA ASP A 398 -27.35 -4.88 -14.07
C ASP A 398 -26.62 -6.21 -13.84
N PRO A 399 -26.63 -7.18 -14.77
CA PRO A 399 -25.97 -8.46 -14.56
C PRO A 399 -24.43 -8.37 -14.57
N TRP A 400 -23.83 -7.25 -14.99
CA TRP A 400 -22.37 -7.07 -15.04
C TRP A 400 -21.78 -6.48 -13.76
N LEU A 401 -22.62 -5.96 -12.87
CA LEU A 401 -22.17 -5.40 -11.61
C LEU A 401 -21.78 -6.55 -10.66
N LEU A 402 -20.52 -6.59 -10.25
CA LEU A 402 -20.05 -7.54 -9.25
C LEU A 402 -20.66 -7.19 -7.89
N GLY A 403 -20.64 -5.92 -7.51
CA GLY A 403 -21.16 -5.44 -6.24
C GLY A 403 -20.71 -4.04 -5.88
N TYR A 404 -21.07 -3.62 -4.67
CA TYR A 404 -20.80 -2.29 -4.13
C TYR A 404 -19.73 -2.32 -3.06
N PHE A 405 -18.70 -1.49 -3.20
CA PHE A 405 -17.85 -1.08 -2.09
C PHE A 405 -18.60 -0.06 -1.25
N LEU A 406 -18.64 -0.29 0.07
CA LEU A 406 -19.24 0.62 1.04
C LEU A 406 -18.42 1.91 1.13
N ASP A 407 -17.11 1.76 1.24
CA ASP A 407 -16.10 2.80 1.43
C ASP A 407 -14.71 2.27 1.06
N ASN A 408 -13.68 3.12 1.17
CA ASN A 408 -12.27 2.77 1.08
C ASN A 408 -11.57 3.19 2.39
N GLU A 409 -10.79 2.31 3.01
CA GLU A 409 -9.79 2.66 4.03
C GLU A 409 -10.26 3.65 5.12
N LEU A 410 -11.41 3.37 5.73
CA LEU A 410 -11.90 4.17 6.86
C LEU A 410 -10.94 4.08 8.07
N GLU A 411 -10.95 5.13 8.90
CA GLU A 411 -10.04 5.30 10.05
C GLU A 411 -10.42 4.45 11.28
N TRP A 412 -10.48 3.12 11.10
CA TRP A 412 -10.92 2.16 12.13
C TRP A 412 -10.04 2.12 13.39
N TRP A 413 -8.78 2.52 13.29
CA TRP A 413 -7.83 2.54 14.41
C TRP A 413 -7.84 3.86 15.21
N GLY A 414 -8.67 4.83 14.81
CA GLY A 414 -8.60 6.20 15.31
C GLY A 414 -7.23 6.85 15.06
N LYS A 415 -6.96 8.00 15.68
CA LYS A 415 -5.68 8.71 15.45
C LYS A 415 -4.52 8.20 16.31
N SER A 416 -4.79 7.33 17.29
CA SER A 416 -3.76 6.73 18.14
C SER A 416 -3.18 5.43 17.59
N GLY A 417 -3.81 4.82 16.58
CA GLY A 417 -3.40 3.53 16.03
C GLY A 417 -3.71 2.32 16.93
N ARG A 418 -4.40 2.52 18.07
CA ARG A 418 -4.76 1.44 19.00
C ARG A 418 -6.05 0.74 18.58
N PRO A 419 -6.28 -0.53 18.96
CA PRO A 419 -7.53 -1.24 18.66
C PRO A 419 -8.81 -0.51 19.09
N TRP A 420 -8.74 0.29 20.15
CA TRP A 420 -9.85 1.09 20.68
C TRP A 420 -9.80 2.58 20.32
N GLY A 421 -8.93 3.00 19.40
CA GLY A 421 -8.69 4.42 19.13
C GLY A 421 -9.94 5.21 18.71
N MET A 422 -10.93 4.58 18.07
CA MET A 422 -12.23 5.22 17.80
C MET A 422 -12.96 5.67 19.08
N ALA A 423 -12.85 4.91 20.17
CA ALA A 423 -13.46 5.29 21.45
C ALA A 423 -12.75 6.50 22.05
N GLU A 424 -11.44 6.63 21.85
CA GLU A 424 -10.66 7.80 22.26
C GLU A 424 -11.08 9.04 21.46
N GLU A 425 -11.29 8.90 20.15
CA GLU A 425 -11.79 10.01 19.32
C GLU A 425 -13.20 10.42 19.72
N ALA A 426 -14.11 9.47 19.99
CA ALA A 426 -15.44 9.77 20.53
C ALA A 426 -15.38 10.46 21.90
N TRP A 427 -14.39 10.13 22.75
CA TRP A 427 -14.21 10.77 24.05
C TRP A 427 -13.87 12.26 23.90
N LYS A 428 -13.06 12.63 22.90
CA LYS A 428 -12.66 14.03 22.65
C LYS A 428 -13.82 14.92 22.20
N LYS A 429 -14.94 14.34 21.73
CA LYS A 429 -16.07 15.09 21.20
C LYS A 429 -16.86 15.84 22.29
N PRO A 430 -17.49 16.98 21.95
CA PRO A 430 -18.36 17.71 22.87
C PRO A 430 -19.64 16.92 23.24
N PRO A 431 -20.30 17.27 24.36
CA PRO A 431 -21.40 16.49 24.95
C PRO A 431 -22.66 16.38 24.08
N ASP A 432 -22.83 17.27 23.10
CA ASP A 432 -23.94 17.30 22.16
C ASP A 432 -23.78 16.30 21.01
N ARG A 433 -22.60 15.68 20.85
CA ARG A 433 -22.33 14.72 19.78
C ARG A 433 -22.88 13.33 20.12
N ALA A 434 -23.52 12.69 19.14
CA ALA A 434 -24.15 11.40 19.31
C ALA A 434 -23.14 10.31 19.70
N CYS A 435 -21.96 10.27 19.08
CA CYS A 435 -20.90 9.34 19.46
C CYS A 435 -20.40 9.54 20.90
N LYS A 436 -20.35 10.79 21.41
CA LYS A 436 -19.95 11.08 22.79
C LYS A 436 -20.96 10.53 23.78
N GLN A 437 -22.24 10.78 23.53
CA GLN A 437 -23.34 10.27 24.35
C GLN A 437 -23.37 8.73 24.32
N ALA A 438 -23.13 8.13 23.15
CA ALA A 438 -23.04 6.69 23.00
C ALA A 438 -21.87 6.10 23.78
N LEU A 439 -20.68 6.70 23.74
CA LEU A 439 -19.52 6.27 24.53
C LEU A 439 -19.86 6.23 26.02
N VAL A 440 -20.43 7.32 26.56
CA VAL A 440 -20.78 7.39 27.98
C VAL A 440 -21.83 6.33 28.36
N ARG A 441 -22.85 6.12 27.50
CA ARG A 441 -23.84 5.05 27.69
C ARG A 441 -23.18 3.67 27.72
N ILE A 442 -22.36 3.36 26.72
CA ILE A 442 -21.72 2.04 26.58
C ILE A 442 -20.80 1.75 27.77
N LEU A 443 -20.02 2.74 28.22
CA LEU A 443 -19.19 2.60 29.41
C LEU A 443 -20.03 2.38 30.66
N ARG A 444 -21.11 3.16 30.85
CA ARG A 444 -22.05 2.97 31.96
C ARG A 444 -22.61 1.56 31.98
N ASP A 445 -23.08 1.07 30.84
CA ASP A 445 -23.68 -0.26 30.71
C ASP A 445 -22.65 -1.36 30.98
N PHE A 446 -21.43 -1.21 30.44
CA PHE A 446 -20.34 -2.17 30.62
C PHE A 446 -19.97 -2.34 32.11
N TYR A 447 -19.91 -1.23 32.85
CA TYR A 447 -19.61 -1.23 34.29
C TYR A 447 -20.85 -1.37 35.18
N ARG A 448 -22.05 -1.53 34.61
CA ARG A 448 -23.33 -1.60 35.35
C ARG A 448 -23.52 -0.42 36.31
N ASP A 449 -23.20 0.78 35.83
CA ASP A 449 -23.24 2.04 36.58
C ASP A 449 -22.27 2.12 37.79
N ASP A 450 -21.30 1.20 37.90
CA ASP A 450 -20.22 1.28 38.92
C ASP A 450 -19.08 2.21 38.46
N ILE A 451 -19.23 3.50 38.77
CA ILE A 451 -18.20 4.51 38.45
C ILE A 451 -16.88 4.28 39.20
N LYS A 452 -16.88 3.60 40.35
CA LYS A 452 -15.64 3.33 41.10
C LYS A 452 -14.79 2.29 40.38
N ALA A 453 -15.42 1.27 39.82
CA ALA A 453 -14.74 0.28 38.99
C ALA A 453 -14.14 0.93 37.73
N PHE A 454 -14.86 1.83 37.07
CA PHE A 454 -14.33 2.61 35.95
C PHE A 454 -13.13 3.47 36.38
N ASN A 455 -13.27 4.24 37.47
CA ASN A 455 -12.19 5.09 37.97
C ASN A 455 -10.91 4.29 38.27
N ALA A 456 -11.05 3.10 38.85
CA ALA A 456 -9.93 2.20 39.12
C ALA A 456 -9.25 1.69 37.84
N ASP A 457 -10.01 1.40 36.78
CA ASP A 457 -9.48 0.89 35.52
C ASP A 457 -8.82 1.95 34.64
N PHE A 458 -9.12 3.23 34.86
CA PHE A 458 -8.61 4.35 34.06
C PHE A 458 -7.75 5.35 34.86
N GLY A 459 -7.60 5.17 36.18
CA GLY A 459 -6.86 6.09 37.04
C GLY A 459 -7.53 7.46 37.14
N THR A 460 -8.85 7.50 37.12
CA THR A 460 -9.66 8.73 37.12
C THR A 460 -10.42 8.90 38.43
N ASN A 461 -11.15 10.02 38.59
CA ASN A 461 -11.92 10.31 39.80
C ASN A 461 -13.24 11.01 39.48
N PHE A 462 -13.99 10.48 38.50
CA PHE A 462 -15.32 10.99 38.16
C PHE A 462 -16.34 10.60 39.24
N ALA A 463 -17.29 11.49 39.55
CA ALA A 463 -18.31 11.20 40.56
C ALA A 463 -19.45 10.33 40.00
N ARG A 464 -19.71 10.43 38.69
CA ARG A 464 -20.68 9.63 37.94
C ARG A 464 -20.31 9.57 36.45
N PHE A 465 -20.91 8.64 35.70
CA PHE A 465 -20.65 8.51 34.26
C PHE A 465 -21.01 9.77 33.46
N ASP A 466 -22.02 10.55 33.87
CA ASP A 466 -22.36 11.81 33.17
C ASP A 466 -21.21 12.82 33.15
N ASP A 467 -20.31 12.79 34.13
CA ASP A 467 -19.17 13.70 34.19
C ASP A 467 -18.19 13.46 33.00
N LEU A 468 -18.24 12.27 32.39
CA LEU A 468 -17.50 11.96 31.18
C LEU A 468 -18.01 12.74 29.97
N LEU A 469 -19.28 13.18 29.93
CA LEU A 469 -19.85 13.93 28.80
C LEU A 469 -19.08 15.22 28.54
N THR A 470 -18.62 15.88 29.60
CA THR A 470 -17.84 17.14 29.51
C THR A 470 -16.33 16.91 29.51
N SER A 471 -15.85 15.69 29.77
CA SER A 471 -14.43 15.35 29.67
C SER A 471 -14.03 15.13 28.22
N GLN A 472 -13.03 15.86 27.73
CA GLN A 472 -12.48 15.70 26.38
C GLN A 472 -11.04 15.17 26.37
N THR A 473 -10.54 14.73 27.54
CA THR A 473 -9.19 14.17 27.71
C THR A 473 -9.31 12.67 27.95
N PRO A 474 -9.05 11.83 26.94
CA PRO A 474 -9.16 10.38 27.09
C PRO A 474 -8.08 9.85 28.05
N SER A 475 -8.48 9.03 29.03
CA SER A 475 -7.55 8.30 29.90
C SER A 475 -7.22 6.93 29.30
N GLN A 476 -5.97 6.52 29.40
CA GLN A 476 -5.57 5.19 28.95
C GLN A 476 -6.04 4.12 29.94
N PRO A 477 -6.51 2.95 29.44
CA PRO A 477 -6.87 1.85 30.32
C PRO A 477 -5.63 1.30 31.03
N LEU A 478 -5.71 1.14 32.35
CA LEU A 478 -4.64 0.59 33.20
C LEU A 478 -4.61 -0.94 33.22
N ASN A 479 -5.66 -1.60 32.70
CA ASN A 479 -5.80 -3.05 32.70
C ASN A 479 -6.68 -3.55 31.54
N GLU A 480 -6.73 -4.88 31.36
CA GLU A 480 -7.49 -5.53 30.29
C GLU A 480 -9.00 -5.27 30.34
N ARG A 481 -9.59 -5.08 31.54
CA ARG A 481 -11.03 -4.78 31.66
C ARG A 481 -11.35 -3.39 31.09
N GLY A 482 -10.50 -2.40 31.37
CA GLY A 482 -10.56 -1.08 30.75
C GLY A 482 -10.43 -1.13 29.23
N GLN A 483 -9.49 -1.93 28.70
CA GLN A 483 -9.35 -2.13 27.25
C GLN A 483 -10.62 -2.74 26.64
N LYS A 484 -11.19 -3.78 27.26
CA LYS A 484 -12.45 -4.40 26.83
C LYS A 484 -13.63 -3.42 26.86
N ALA A 485 -13.66 -2.51 27.84
CA ALA A 485 -14.70 -1.48 27.92
C ALA A 485 -14.65 -0.51 26.73
N LEU A 486 -13.46 -0.04 26.33
CA LEU A 486 -13.32 0.80 25.14
C LEU A 486 -13.57 0.02 23.83
N MET A 487 -13.16 -1.25 23.77
CA MET A 487 -13.45 -2.13 22.63
C MET A 487 -14.95 -2.40 22.45
N ALA A 488 -15.75 -2.33 23.52
CA ALA A 488 -17.22 -2.43 23.41
C ALA A 488 -17.81 -1.29 22.58
N PHE A 489 -17.24 -0.08 22.66
CA PHE A 489 -17.63 1.05 21.79
C PHE A 489 -17.31 0.76 20.32
N VAL A 490 -16.09 0.28 20.04
CA VAL A 490 -15.67 -0.08 18.67
C VAL A 490 -16.60 -1.15 18.08
N ARG A 491 -16.98 -2.15 18.89
CA ARG A 491 -17.93 -3.19 18.49
C ARG A 491 -19.31 -2.64 18.14
N GLU A 492 -19.90 -1.78 18.98
CA GLU A 492 -21.22 -1.21 18.66
C GLU A 492 -21.15 -0.28 17.43
N ALA A 493 -20.08 0.51 17.30
CA ALA A 493 -19.87 1.37 16.13
C ALA A 493 -19.74 0.54 14.84
N ALA A 494 -18.94 -0.53 14.85
CA ALA A 494 -18.81 -1.45 13.73
C ALA A 494 -20.14 -2.11 13.36
N GLU A 495 -20.90 -2.60 14.35
CA GLU A 495 -22.20 -3.22 14.10
C GLU A 495 -23.18 -2.24 13.46
N ARG A 496 -23.26 -1.02 13.97
CA ARG A 496 -24.12 0.03 13.39
C ARG A 496 -23.74 0.35 11.96
N TYR A 497 -22.45 0.60 11.71
CA TYR A 497 -21.94 0.89 10.37
C TYR A 497 -22.36 -0.18 9.35
N PHE A 498 -21.99 -1.43 9.61
CA PHE A 498 -22.21 -2.52 8.67
C PHE A 498 -23.70 -2.90 8.55
N ARG A 499 -24.46 -2.86 9.64
CA ARG A 499 -25.90 -3.16 9.60
C ARG A 499 -26.65 -2.13 8.78
N ILE A 500 -26.45 -0.84 9.06
CA ILE A 500 -27.18 0.28 8.42
C ILE A 500 -26.89 0.31 6.92
N THR A 501 -25.62 0.22 6.55
CA THR A 501 -25.20 0.22 5.13
C THR A 501 -25.73 -1.00 4.37
N ALA A 502 -25.65 -2.20 4.95
CA ALA A 502 -26.20 -3.41 4.33
C ALA A 502 -27.72 -3.35 4.17
N GLN A 503 -28.45 -2.85 5.17
CA GLN A 503 -29.90 -2.67 5.11
C GLN A 503 -30.30 -1.67 4.01
N ALA A 504 -29.57 -0.55 3.89
CA ALA A 504 -29.81 0.44 2.85
C ALA A 504 -29.61 -0.15 1.44
N ILE A 505 -28.51 -0.88 1.20
CA ILE A 505 -28.29 -1.58 -0.07
C ILE A 505 -29.45 -2.54 -0.35
N ARG A 506 -29.73 -3.46 0.58
CA ARG A 506 -30.75 -4.52 0.37
C ARG A 506 -32.16 -3.98 0.10
N LYS A 507 -32.50 -2.81 0.66
CA LYS A 507 -33.77 -2.14 0.42
C LYS A 507 -33.93 -1.67 -1.03
N HIS A 508 -32.84 -1.21 -1.67
CA HIS A 508 -32.88 -0.62 -3.02
C HIS A 508 -32.31 -1.53 -4.11
N ASP A 509 -31.50 -2.51 -3.71
CA ASP A 509 -30.89 -3.55 -4.54
C ASP A 509 -30.68 -4.86 -3.74
N PRO A 510 -31.62 -5.81 -3.86
CA PRO A 510 -31.50 -7.10 -3.19
C PRO A 510 -30.59 -8.10 -3.93
N ASN A 511 -30.09 -7.76 -5.12
CA ASN A 511 -29.46 -8.70 -6.04
C ASN A 511 -27.92 -8.71 -5.97
N HIS A 512 -27.30 -7.55 -5.81
CA HIS A 512 -25.84 -7.40 -5.90
C HIS A 512 -25.09 -7.62 -4.60
N LEU A 513 -23.81 -8.00 -4.71
CA LEU A 513 -22.93 -8.25 -3.56
C LEU A 513 -22.62 -6.94 -2.80
N ASN A 514 -22.68 -7.01 -1.47
CA ASN A 514 -22.05 -6.06 -0.57
C ASN A 514 -20.57 -6.48 -0.39
N LEU A 515 -19.66 -5.68 -0.93
CA LEU A 515 -18.23 -5.95 -0.98
C LEU A 515 -17.47 -5.41 0.24
N GLY A 516 -18.14 -4.81 1.24
CA GLY A 516 -17.47 -4.25 2.41
C GLY A 516 -16.70 -2.95 2.11
N CYS A 517 -15.75 -2.60 2.99
CA CYS A 517 -15.18 -1.24 3.05
C CYS A 517 -13.65 -1.17 2.85
N ARG A 518 -13.03 -2.18 2.22
CA ARG A 518 -11.61 -2.19 1.83
C ARG A 518 -10.68 -1.75 2.97
N PHE A 519 -10.55 -2.58 4.00
CA PHE A 519 -9.71 -2.26 5.16
C PHE A 519 -8.27 -1.94 4.74
N ALA A 520 -7.67 -0.87 5.28
CA ALA A 520 -6.27 -0.49 5.01
C ALA A 520 -5.32 -1.37 5.84
N TRP A 521 -4.68 -2.38 5.22
CA TRP A 521 -3.89 -3.43 5.87
C TRP A 521 -4.68 -4.33 6.84
N ASP A 522 -5.33 -3.73 7.83
CA ASP A 522 -6.09 -4.39 8.87
C ASP A 522 -7.12 -3.45 9.54
N ALA A 523 -7.97 -4.01 10.38
CA ALA A 523 -8.90 -3.29 11.26
C ALA A 523 -9.03 -4.02 12.61
N PRO A 524 -9.52 -3.34 13.68
CA PRO A 524 -9.79 -4.00 14.95
C PRO A 524 -10.72 -5.20 14.79
N GLU A 525 -10.55 -6.25 15.58
CA GLU A 525 -11.28 -7.51 15.44
C GLU A 525 -12.82 -7.35 15.34
N PRO A 526 -13.49 -6.48 16.12
CA PRO A 526 -14.93 -6.29 15.97
C PRO A 526 -15.37 -5.79 14.58
N ALA A 527 -14.51 -5.03 13.88
CA ALA A 527 -14.81 -4.61 12.52
C ALA A 527 -14.83 -5.79 11.55
N TRP A 528 -13.88 -6.72 11.67
CA TRP A 528 -13.84 -7.95 10.87
C TRP A 528 -15.03 -8.86 11.17
N GLU A 529 -15.39 -9.04 12.44
CA GLU A 529 -16.54 -9.83 12.84
C GLU A 529 -17.85 -9.26 12.28
N MET A 530 -18.04 -7.94 12.39
CA MET A 530 -19.26 -7.28 11.91
C MET A 530 -19.31 -7.22 10.38
N ALA A 531 -18.17 -7.02 9.70
CA ALA A 531 -18.09 -7.18 8.26
C ALA A 531 -18.53 -8.60 7.84
N GLY A 532 -18.08 -9.63 8.55
CA GLY A 532 -18.49 -11.02 8.34
C GLY A 532 -19.99 -11.27 8.52
N LYS A 533 -20.64 -10.53 9.42
CA LYS A 533 -22.08 -10.63 9.70
C LYS A 533 -22.96 -10.01 8.61
N TYR A 534 -22.52 -8.91 7.99
CA TYR A 534 -23.39 -8.08 7.14
C TYR A 534 -22.94 -7.97 5.67
N CYS A 535 -21.69 -8.27 5.36
CA CYS A 535 -21.18 -8.27 3.97
C CYS A 535 -21.29 -9.67 3.36
N ASP A 536 -21.43 -9.74 2.03
CA ASP A 536 -21.34 -11.01 1.32
C ASP A 536 -19.87 -11.43 1.10
N ILE A 537 -19.00 -10.42 0.96
CA ILE A 537 -17.56 -10.53 0.80
C ILE A 537 -16.91 -9.45 1.68
N VAL A 538 -15.78 -9.78 2.32
CA VAL A 538 -14.97 -8.79 3.04
C VAL A 538 -13.76 -8.40 2.20
N THR A 539 -13.43 -7.13 2.16
CA THR A 539 -12.35 -6.58 1.30
C THR A 539 -11.26 -5.92 2.12
N VAL A 540 -10.02 -6.03 1.63
CA VAL A 540 -8.82 -5.51 2.31
C VAL A 540 -7.77 -5.09 1.27
N ASN A 541 -7.12 -3.97 1.52
CA ASN A 541 -5.97 -3.47 0.78
C ASN A 541 -4.69 -3.92 1.50
N LEU A 542 -3.74 -4.53 0.77
CA LEU A 542 -2.53 -5.12 1.36
C LEU A 542 -1.31 -4.74 0.54
N TYR A 543 -0.36 -4.03 1.17
CA TYR A 543 0.91 -3.64 0.55
C TYR A 543 2.09 -4.34 1.26
N PRO A 544 2.31 -5.65 1.01
CA PRO A 544 3.27 -6.44 1.79
C PRO A 544 4.72 -6.23 1.37
N ARG A 545 5.63 -6.82 2.15
CA ARG A 545 7.02 -7.07 1.73
C ARG A 545 7.15 -8.47 1.13
N ILE A 546 7.99 -8.59 0.11
CA ILE A 546 8.36 -9.85 -0.52
C ILE A 546 9.84 -10.08 -0.31
N ASP A 547 10.18 -11.25 0.20
CA ASP A 547 11.55 -11.76 0.13
C ASP A 547 11.74 -12.33 -1.28
N LEU A 548 12.36 -11.53 -2.15
CA LEU A 548 12.64 -11.91 -3.53
C LEU A 548 13.63 -13.06 -3.63
N GLU A 549 14.46 -13.31 -2.62
CA GLU A 549 15.40 -14.42 -2.67
C GLU A 549 14.70 -15.74 -2.39
N ARG A 550 13.86 -15.76 -1.36
CA ARG A 550 13.06 -16.93 -0.98
C ARG A 550 11.83 -17.13 -1.86
N GLY A 551 11.40 -16.09 -2.58
CA GLY A 551 10.19 -16.14 -3.42
C GLY A 551 8.90 -16.19 -2.61
N VAL A 552 8.88 -15.56 -1.44
CA VAL A 552 7.72 -15.62 -0.52
C VAL A 552 7.27 -14.23 -0.09
N VAL A 553 5.95 -14.08 0.07
CA VAL A 553 5.37 -12.90 0.71
C VAL A 553 5.40 -13.07 2.23
N LEU A 554 5.85 -12.04 2.95
CA LEU A 554 6.05 -12.12 4.39
C LEU A 554 4.73 -11.90 5.15
N GLY A 555 4.34 -12.88 6.00
CA GLY A 555 3.25 -12.77 6.97
C GLY A 555 1.81 -12.74 6.43
N ILE A 556 1.62 -12.61 5.11
CA ILE A 556 0.28 -12.41 4.51
C ILE A 556 -0.63 -13.63 4.64
N GLU A 557 -0.12 -14.85 4.43
CA GLU A 557 -0.94 -16.06 4.57
C GLU A 557 -1.49 -16.20 5.99
N GLU A 558 -0.64 -16.06 7.00
CA GLU A 558 -1.04 -16.15 8.40
C GLU A 558 -2.04 -15.06 8.77
N HIS A 559 -1.79 -13.82 8.35
CA HIS A 559 -2.69 -12.68 8.56
C HIS A 559 -4.08 -12.94 7.98
N LEU A 560 -4.16 -13.28 6.70
CA LEU A 560 -5.42 -13.51 6.01
C LEU A 560 -6.20 -14.70 6.59
N ARG A 561 -5.51 -15.76 7.02
CA ARG A 561 -6.15 -16.88 7.74
C ARG A 561 -6.77 -16.42 9.06
N LYS A 562 -6.06 -15.62 9.86
CA LYS A 562 -6.61 -15.05 11.11
C LYS A 562 -7.85 -14.19 10.85
N ARG A 563 -7.83 -13.38 9.79
CA ARG A 563 -8.99 -12.52 9.43
C ARG A 563 -10.17 -13.32 8.88
N TYR A 564 -9.91 -14.37 8.09
CA TYR A 564 -10.94 -15.31 7.69
C TYR A 564 -11.60 -16.02 8.88
N GLU A 565 -10.82 -16.38 9.90
CA GLU A 565 -11.37 -16.97 11.13
C GLU A 565 -12.31 -16.02 11.89
N LEU A 566 -12.13 -14.70 11.77
CA LEU A 566 -13.03 -13.71 12.36
C LEU A 566 -14.29 -13.47 11.52
N CYS A 567 -14.13 -13.24 10.21
CA CYS A 567 -15.27 -12.86 9.37
C CYS A 567 -16.07 -14.05 8.82
N LYS A 568 -15.45 -15.23 8.68
CA LYS A 568 -16.04 -16.46 8.11
C LYS A 568 -16.72 -16.25 6.74
N LYS A 569 -16.25 -15.26 5.98
CA LYS A 569 -16.72 -14.91 4.63
C LYS A 569 -15.57 -14.99 3.62
N PRO A 570 -15.87 -15.18 2.33
CA PRO A 570 -14.84 -15.02 1.30
C PRO A 570 -14.26 -13.60 1.32
N ILE A 571 -12.98 -13.49 0.98
CA ILE A 571 -12.22 -12.24 0.97
C ILE A 571 -11.77 -11.92 -0.45
N ILE A 572 -11.74 -10.63 -0.79
CA ILE A 572 -11.03 -10.11 -1.97
C ILE A 572 -9.95 -9.16 -1.47
N VAL A 573 -8.71 -9.35 -1.93
CA VAL A 573 -7.65 -8.36 -1.74
C VAL A 573 -7.78 -7.33 -2.84
N THR A 574 -8.07 -6.09 -2.48
CA THR A 574 -8.55 -5.09 -3.42
C THR A 574 -7.52 -4.06 -3.84
N GLU A 575 -6.37 -4.01 -3.18
CA GLU A 575 -5.20 -3.25 -3.61
C GLU A 575 -3.94 -3.94 -3.16
N TRP A 576 -2.94 -3.96 -4.03
CA TRP A 576 -1.55 -4.34 -3.75
C TRP A 576 -0.68 -3.97 -4.96
N SER A 577 0.59 -3.65 -4.72
CA SER A 577 1.53 -3.27 -5.78
C SER A 577 2.98 -3.23 -5.29
N PHE A 578 3.91 -3.08 -6.23
CA PHE A 578 5.35 -2.97 -5.96
C PHE A 578 5.99 -1.96 -6.91
N PRO A 579 6.19 -0.69 -6.50
CA PRO A 579 6.83 0.31 -7.36
C PRO A 579 8.27 -0.07 -7.70
N ALA A 580 8.65 0.04 -8.97
CA ALA A 580 10.06 -0.09 -9.37
C ALA A 580 10.70 1.27 -9.64
N LEU A 581 11.94 1.42 -9.20
CA LEU A 581 12.68 2.69 -9.24
C LEU A 581 13.40 2.95 -10.58
N ASP A 582 13.38 2.00 -11.52
CA ASP A 582 13.86 2.20 -12.90
C ASP A 582 12.81 2.84 -13.83
N ALA A 583 11.59 3.03 -13.32
CA ALA A 583 10.50 3.62 -14.05
C ALA A 583 10.81 5.08 -14.44
N LYS A 584 10.33 5.46 -15.61
CA LYS A 584 10.47 6.81 -16.16
C LYS A 584 9.09 7.39 -16.47
N ASP A 585 8.97 8.70 -16.31
CA ASP A 585 7.80 9.45 -16.74
C ASP A 585 7.73 9.57 -18.27
N SER A 586 6.66 10.20 -18.76
CA SER A 586 6.41 10.38 -20.20
C SER A 586 7.45 11.27 -20.91
N GLN A 587 8.33 11.96 -20.18
CA GLN A 587 9.46 12.71 -20.72
C GLN A 587 10.81 11.96 -20.60
N GLY A 588 10.78 10.70 -20.15
CA GLY A 588 11.98 9.88 -19.97
C GLY A 588 12.80 10.21 -18.72
N ARG A 589 12.26 11.00 -17.79
CA ARG A 589 12.92 11.32 -16.51
C ARG A 589 12.57 10.25 -15.47
N PRO A 590 13.45 9.93 -14.52
CA PRO A 590 13.14 8.96 -13.46
C PRO A 590 11.90 9.36 -12.66
N LEU A 591 11.01 8.39 -12.42
CA LEU A 591 9.87 8.59 -11.54
C LEU A 591 10.32 8.59 -10.08
N PRO A 592 9.88 9.53 -9.20
CA PRO A 592 10.44 9.64 -7.85
C PRO A 592 10.17 8.44 -6.93
N CYS A 593 8.95 7.87 -6.97
CA CYS A 593 8.51 6.77 -6.11
C CYS A 593 8.78 6.98 -4.60
N LYS A 594 8.68 8.22 -4.13
CA LYS A 594 8.96 8.62 -2.74
C LYS A 594 7.74 8.50 -1.84
N HIS A 595 6.55 8.58 -2.41
CA HIS A 595 5.30 8.62 -1.66
C HIS A 595 4.36 7.49 -2.10
N GLY A 596 3.51 7.06 -1.18
CA GLY A 596 2.53 5.99 -1.35
C GLY A 596 2.93 4.65 -0.73
N ALA A 597 1.98 3.71 -0.67
CA ALA A 597 2.15 2.40 -0.05
C ALA A 597 3.05 1.42 -0.87
N GLY A 598 3.47 0.32 -0.24
CA GLY A 598 4.17 -0.77 -0.93
C GLY A 598 5.70 -0.77 -0.82
N MET A 599 6.27 -1.95 -1.00
CA MET A 599 7.71 -2.16 -1.05
C MET A 599 8.27 -1.71 -2.41
N ARG A 600 9.38 -0.97 -2.40
CA ARG A 600 10.05 -0.50 -3.64
C ARG A 600 11.09 -1.52 -4.08
N VAL A 601 11.14 -1.80 -5.38
CA VAL A 601 12.09 -2.73 -6.03
C VAL A 601 12.97 -2.00 -7.05
N ASP A 602 14.05 -2.65 -7.49
CA ASP A 602 15.01 -1.97 -8.35
C ASP A 602 14.54 -1.74 -9.77
N ASN A 603 13.84 -2.72 -10.33
CA ASN A 603 13.48 -2.74 -11.75
C ASN A 603 12.16 -3.45 -12.06
N GLN A 604 11.66 -3.28 -13.29
CA GLN A 604 10.41 -3.89 -13.75
C GLN A 604 10.41 -5.42 -13.67
N THR A 605 11.56 -6.09 -13.87
CA THR A 605 11.69 -7.55 -13.73
C THR A 605 11.40 -8.00 -12.30
N GLN A 606 11.92 -7.29 -11.30
CA GLN A 606 11.61 -7.57 -9.89
C GLN A 606 10.15 -7.29 -9.57
N LYS A 607 9.56 -6.21 -10.11
CA LYS A 607 8.12 -5.90 -9.96
C LYS A 607 7.25 -7.02 -10.53
N ALA A 608 7.58 -7.53 -11.72
CA ALA A 608 6.89 -8.66 -12.34
C ALA A 608 7.00 -9.92 -11.47
N ARG A 609 8.18 -10.22 -10.91
CA ARG A 609 8.35 -11.36 -10.00
C ARG A 609 7.54 -11.21 -8.72
N CYS A 610 7.47 -10.01 -8.15
CA CYS A 610 6.59 -9.72 -7.02
C CYS A 610 5.11 -9.96 -7.35
N TYR A 611 4.66 -9.61 -8.56
CA TYR A 611 3.31 -9.90 -9.04
C TYR A 611 3.00 -11.40 -9.00
N ALA A 612 3.89 -12.22 -9.55
CA ALA A 612 3.71 -13.68 -9.57
C ALA A 612 3.60 -14.27 -8.14
N ILE A 613 4.53 -13.91 -7.26
CA ILE A 613 4.59 -14.39 -5.87
C ILE A 613 3.31 -14.01 -5.11
N MET A 614 2.92 -12.74 -5.17
CA MET A 614 1.71 -12.25 -4.49
C MET A 614 0.48 -12.96 -5.04
N GLN A 615 0.36 -13.04 -6.37
CA GLN A 615 -0.85 -13.54 -6.99
C GLN A 615 -1.06 -15.05 -6.77
N ARG A 616 0.02 -15.84 -6.81
CA ARG A 616 0.01 -17.26 -6.44
C ARG A 616 -0.32 -17.46 -4.97
N THR A 617 0.30 -16.68 -4.09
CA THR A 617 0.02 -16.78 -2.64
C THR A 617 -1.47 -16.57 -2.36
N LEU A 618 -2.05 -15.50 -2.90
CA LEU A 618 -3.46 -15.17 -2.68
C LEU A 618 -4.40 -16.28 -3.16
N PHE A 619 -4.27 -16.76 -4.40
CA PHE A 619 -5.20 -17.77 -4.92
C PHE A 619 -4.91 -19.19 -4.43
N SER A 620 -3.79 -19.44 -3.75
CA SER A 620 -3.57 -20.70 -3.02
C SER A 620 -4.50 -20.86 -1.80
N LEU A 621 -5.03 -19.75 -1.28
CA LEU A 621 -5.89 -19.72 -0.10
C LEU A 621 -7.36 -19.99 -0.47
N PRO A 622 -8.05 -20.94 0.20
CA PRO A 622 -9.37 -21.41 -0.21
C PRO A 622 -10.52 -20.42 0.04
N PHE A 623 -10.25 -19.29 0.69
CA PHE A 623 -11.24 -18.26 1.01
C PHE A 623 -10.99 -16.94 0.28
N ILE A 624 -9.91 -16.84 -0.52
CA ILE A 624 -9.64 -15.67 -1.36
C ILE A 624 -10.30 -15.88 -2.72
N VAL A 625 -11.34 -15.11 -3.02
CA VAL A 625 -12.10 -15.20 -4.28
C VAL A 625 -11.76 -14.10 -5.28
N GLY A 626 -10.82 -13.22 -4.93
CA GLY A 626 -10.37 -12.18 -5.82
C GLY A 626 -9.12 -11.43 -5.37
N SER A 627 -8.51 -10.77 -6.34
CA SER A 627 -7.29 -10.00 -6.24
C SER A 627 -7.33 -8.86 -7.26
N HIS A 628 -7.27 -7.61 -6.79
CA HIS A 628 -7.22 -6.42 -7.65
C HIS A 628 -5.85 -5.76 -7.50
N TYR A 629 -5.15 -5.62 -8.62
CA TYR A 629 -3.85 -4.96 -8.69
C TYR A 629 -4.04 -3.45 -8.64
N PHE A 630 -3.23 -2.77 -7.82
CA PHE A 630 -3.17 -1.31 -7.81
C PHE A 630 -1.93 -0.88 -8.62
N MET A 631 -2.07 -0.46 -9.87
CA MET A 631 -3.29 -0.09 -10.59
C MET A 631 -3.07 -0.06 -12.10
N TRP A 632 -4.06 0.45 -12.86
CA TRP A 632 -3.98 0.60 -14.32
C TRP A 632 -2.78 1.46 -14.77
N VAL A 633 -2.61 2.66 -14.20
CA VAL A 633 -1.64 3.67 -14.65
C VAL A 633 -0.73 4.12 -13.52
N ASP A 634 0.50 4.54 -13.85
CA ASP A 634 1.39 5.24 -12.94
C ASP A 634 0.84 6.60 -12.48
N GLU A 635 1.30 7.03 -11.31
CA GLU A 635 0.96 8.34 -10.77
C GLU A 635 1.82 9.46 -11.39
N PRO A 636 1.35 10.71 -11.35
CA PRO A 636 2.13 11.85 -11.82
C PRO A 636 3.44 11.99 -11.05
N ALA A 637 4.56 12.20 -11.77
CA ALA A 637 5.88 12.39 -11.16
C ALA A 637 5.97 13.55 -10.15
N LEU A 638 5.04 14.50 -10.21
CA LEU A 638 4.98 15.68 -9.34
C LEU A 638 4.10 15.48 -8.09
N GLY A 639 3.49 14.30 -7.94
CA GLY A 639 2.53 13.96 -6.90
C GLY A 639 1.09 14.31 -7.29
N ILE A 640 0.11 13.60 -6.71
CA ILE A 640 -1.33 13.90 -6.89
C ILE A 640 -1.69 15.27 -6.27
N SER A 641 -1.35 15.47 -4.99
CA SER A 641 -1.57 16.76 -4.28
C SER A 641 -0.63 16.94 -3.09
N SER A 642 -0.62 18.13 -2.51
CA SER A 642 0.11 18.47 -1.28
C SER A 642 -0.31 17.66 -0.05
N THR A 643 -1.57 17.20 0.01
CA THR A 643 -2.11 16.40 1.13
C THR A 643 -2.12 14.89 0.87
N PHE A 644 -1.88 14.50 -0.39
CA PHE A 644 -1.76 13.13 -0.85
C PHE A 644 -0.70 13.08 -1.97
N PRO A 645 0.60 13.06 -1.60
CA PRO A 645 1.69 13.34 -2.53
C PRO A 645 2.17 12.12 -3.33
N GLU A 646 1.35 11.08 -3.49
CA GLU A 646 1.72 9.83 -4.17
C GLU A 646 2.24 10.09 -5.60
N ASP A 647 3.41 9.52 -5.91
CA ASP A 647 4.25 9.77 -7.09
C ASP A 647 4.93 8.48 -7.61
N SER A 648 4.26 7.34 -7.47
CA SER A 648 4.86 6.01 -7.58
C SER A 648 4.51 5.23 -8.87
N ASN A 649 5.40 4.30 -9.23
CA ASN A 649 5.27 3.39 -10.37
C ASN A 649 4.28 2.24 -10.08
N TYR A 650 3.00 2.55 -9.92
CA TYR A 650 1.96 1.53 -9.66
C TYR A 650 1.40 0.86 -10.92
N GLY A 651 1.47 1.52 -12.07
CA GLY A 651 0.76 1.16 -13.29
C GLY A 651 1.13 -0.18 -13.92
N LEU A 652 0.15 -0.76 -14.62
CA LEU A 652 0.35 -1.68 -15.73
C LEU A 652 0.83 -0.94 -16.99
N VAL A 653 0.46 0.34 -17.11
CA VAL A 653 0.94 1.28 -18.12
C VAL A 653 1.55 2.52 -17.46
N ASN A 654 2.49 3.17 -18.15
CA ASN A 654 3.03 4.46 -17.73
C ASN A 654 2.05 5.63 -18.04
N GLU A 655 2.41 6.85 -17.67
CA GLU A 655 1.64 8.08 -17.94
C GLU A 655 1.39 8.35 -19.45
N ALA A 656 2.20 7.78 -20.35
CA ALA A 656 2.04 7.87 -21.80
C ALA A 656 1.13 6.76 -22.39
N ASP A 657 0.51 5.93 -21.54
CA ASP A 657 -0.29 4.77 -21.93
C ASP A 657 0.51 3.68 -22.67
N GLU A 658 1.77 3.49 -22.26
CA GLU A 658 2.65 2.42 -22.75
C GLU A 658 2.72 1.30 -21.69
N PRO A 659 2.43 0.04 -22.07
CA PRO A 659 2.53 -1.09 -21.14
C PRO A 659 3.96 -1.34 -20.67
N TYR A 660 4.09 -1.75 -19.40
CA TYR A 660 5.32 -2.36 -18.90
C TYR A 660 5.36 -3.84 -19.33
N PRO A 661 6.20 -4.24 -20.30
CA PRO A 661 6.14 -5.57 -20.90
C PRO A 661 6.44 -6.68 -19.89
N GLU A 662 7.45 -6.50 -19.02
CA GLU A 662 7.81 -7.49 -18.00
C GLU A 662 6.62 -7.81 -17.08
N LEU A 663 5.93 -6.77 -16.63
CA LEU A 663 4.77 -6.91 -15.75
C LEU A 663 3.55 -7.50 -16.48
N THR A 664 3.24 -7.00 -17.67
CA THR A 664 2.03 -7.41 -18.40
C THR A 664 2.13 -8.82 -19.01
N GLU A 665 3.32 -9.23 -19.44
CA GLU A 665 3.58 -10.62 -19.84
C GLU A 665 3.47 -11.58 -18.65
N MET A 666 4.03 -11.20 -17.49
CA MET A 666 3.90 -11.98 -16.26
C MET A 666 2.44 -12.08 -15.80
N ALA A 667 1.71 -10.96 -15.79
CA ALA A 667 0.29 -10.94 -15.47
C ALA A 667 -0.51 -11.86 -16.40
N THR A 668 -0.24 -11.82 -17.71
CA THR A 668 -0.89 -12.69 -18.70
C THR A 668 -0.73 -14.16 -18.35
N LYS A 669 0.51 -14.58 -18.05
CA LYS A 669 0.84 -15.98 -17.70
C LYS A 669 0.20 -16.40 -16.39
N VAL A 670 0.44 -15.64 -15.33
CA VAL A 670 0.02 -15.99 -13.97
C VAL A 670 -1.50 -15.96 -13.84
N ASN A 671 -2.19 -14.96 -14.39
CA ASN A 671 -3.65 -14.89 -14.31
C ASN A 671 -4.35 -16.08 -14.97
N ALA A 672 -3.78 -16.65 -16.04
CA ALA A 672 -4.31 -17.85 -16.69
C ALA A 672 -4.27 -19.09 -15.79
N GLN A 673 -3.37 -19.13 -14.81
CA GLN A 673 -3.16 -20.27 -13.90
C GLN A 673 -4.07 -20.24 -12.67
N MET A 674 -4.70 -19.10 -12.34
CA MET A 674 -5.29 -18.87 -11.01
C MET A 674 -6.44 -19.82 -10.67
N PHE A 675 -7.25 -20.19 -11.65
CA PHE A 675 -8.32 -21.17 -11.46
C PHE A 675 -7.79 -22.56 -11.10
N ALA A 676 -6.69 -22.97 -11.72
CA ALA A 676 -6.03 -24.25 -11.46
C ALA A 676 -5.41 -24.24 -10.06
N LEU A 677 -4.73 -23.15 -9.70
CA LEU A 677 -4.15 -22.95 -8.39
C LEU A 677 -5.20 -22.97 -7.28
N HIS A 678 -6.31 -22.24 -7.47
CA HIS A 678 -7.38 -22.09 -6.49
C HIS A 678 -8.16 -23.38 -6.24
N SER A 679 -8.43 -24.14 -7.30
CA SER A 679 -9.05 -25.48 -7.20
C SER A 679 -8.09 -26.56 -6.68
N GLY A 680 -6.79 -26.24 -6.51
CA GLY A 680 -5.76 -27.22 -6.16
C GLY A 680 -5.56 -28.28 -7.24
N MET A 681 -5.83 -27.91 -8.50
CA MET A 681 -5.50 -28.66 -9.70
C MET A 681 -4.15 -28.15 -10.20
N THR A 682 -3.08 -28.56 -9.55
CA THR A 682 -1.70 -28.12 -9.82
C THR A 682 -0.83 -29.29 -10.23
N ALA A 683 0.38 -29.03 -10.75
CA ALA A 683 1.32 -30.08 -11.13
C ALA A 683 2.30 -30.49 -10.02
N GLU A 684 2.62 -29.60 -9.06
CA GLU A 684 3.57 -29.84 -7.95
C GLU A 684 4.83 -30.61 -8.41
N LEU A 685 5.64 -29.91 -9.20
CA LEU A 685 6.91 -30.37 -9.73
C LEU A 685 7.96 -30.42 -8.61
N SER A 686 9.00 -31.21 -8.85
CA SER A 686 10.17 -31.24 -7.98
C SER A 686 11.36 -31.77 -8.75
N ALA A 687 12.55 -31.30 -8.43
CA ALA A 687 13.80 -31.82 -8.95
C ALA A 687 14.62 -32.45 -7.82
N THR A 688 15.35 -33.52 -8.14
CA THR A 688 16.40 -34.08 -7.27
C THR A 688 17.59 -34.49 -8.12
N ILE A 689 18.79 -34.43 -7.55
CA ILE A 689 20.01 -34.84 -8.27
C ILE A 689 20.76 -35.89 -7.45
N LYS A 690 21.11 -37.01 -8.09
CA LYS A 690 21.95 -38.07 -7.52
C LYS A 690 22.86 -38.66 -8.59
N ASP A 691 24.17 -38.81 -8.31
CA ASP A 691 25.15 -39.49 -9.16
C ASP A 691 25.04 -39.10 -10.66
N ALA A 692 24.97 -37.79 -10.93
CA ALA A 692 24.81 -37.17 -12.26
C ALA A 692 23.48 -37.46 -12.99
N THR A 693 22.45 -37.78 -12.24
CA THR A 693 21.11 -38.03 -12.76
C THR A 693 20.15 -37.04 -12.10
N VAL A 694 19.40 -36.31 -12.93
CA VAL A 694 18.30 -35.46 -12.47
C VAL A 694 17.03 -36.29 -12.50
N THR A 695 16.33 -36.40 -11.38
CA THR A 695 14.97 -36.95 -11.34
C THR A 695 14.01 -35.79 -11.16
N VAL A 696 13.15 -35.59 -12.14
CA VAL A 696 12.03 -34.65 -12.05
C VAL A 696 10.76 -35.42 -11.78
N ARG A 697 9.92 -34.93 -10.88
CA ARG A 697 8.67 -35.58 -10.49
C ARG A 697 7.53 -34.58 -10.55
N ASN A 698 6.37 -35.02 -11.02
CA ASN A 698 5.10 -34.33 -10.86
C ASN A 698 4.31 -35.10 -9.80
N SER A 699 4.06 -34.48 -8.66
CA SER A 699 3.29 -35.03 -7.54
C SER A 699 1.85 -34.50 -7.48
N GLY A 700 1.52 -33.56 -8.35
CA GLY A 700 0.21 -32.92 -8.42
C GLY A 700 -0.83 -33.73 -9.18
N LYS A 701 -1.91 -33.03 -9.53
CA LYS A 701 -3.12 -33.57 -10.19
C LYS A 701 -3.20 -33.24 -11.67
N LEU A 702 -2.45 -32.25 -12.15
CA LEU A 702 -2.39 -31.89 -13.57
C LEU A 702 -1.18 -32.51 -14.23
N ALA A 703 -1.35 -32.94 -15.49
CA ALA A 703 -0.20 -33.16 -16.35
C ALA A 703 0.50 -31.82 -16.60
N ALA A 704 1.82 -31.84 -16.65
CA ALA A 704 2.63 -30.65 -16.83
C ALA A 704 3.53 -30.83 -18.03
N THR A 705 3.58 -29.82 -18.88
CA THR A 705 4.60 -29.70 -19.92
C THR A 705 5.41 -28.46 -19.61
N PHE A 706 6.69 -28.64 -19.33
CA PHE A 706 7.57 -27.60 -18.81
C PHE A 706 8.99 -27.77 -19.34
N THR A 707 9.80 -26.74 -19.16
CA THR A 707 11.24 -26.79 -19.45
C THR A 707 11.98 -27.28 -18.22
N LEU A 708 12.81 -28.30 -18.37
CA LEU A 708 13.87 -28.60 -17.41
C LEU A 708 15.14 -27.90 -17.89
N ALA A 709 15.54 -26.83 -17.20
CA ALA A 709 16.83 -26.20 -17.42
C ALA A 709 17.87 -26.83 -16.51
N VAL A 710 18.95 -27.35 -17.10
CA VAL A 710 20.06 -27.93 -16.36
C VAL A 710 21.34 -27.18 -16.68
N TRP A 711 22.01 -26.69 -15.65
CA TRP A 711 23.36 -26.15 -15.72
C TRP A 711 24.33 -27.21 -15.26
N VAL A 712 25.33 -27.48 -16.09
CA VAL A 712 26.49 -28.30 -15.73
C VAL A 712 27.74 -27.43 -15.90
N ASN A 713 28.37 -27.05 -14.80
CA ASN A 713 29.49 -26.08 -14.77
C ASN A 713 29.20 -24.82 -15.61
N GLY A 714 28.04 -24.20 -15.39
CA GLY A 714 27.59 -22.96 -16.04
C GLY A 714 26.98 -23.14 -17.42
N LYS A 715 27.14 -24.31 -18.06
CA LYS A 715 26.52 -24.58 -19.37
C LYS A 715 25.06 -25.00 -19.19
N ARG A 716 24.13 -24.13 -19.59
CA ARG A 716 22.68 -24.41 -19.63
C ARG A 716 22.33 -25.34 -20.80
N THR A 717 21.52 -26.34 -20.53
CA THR A 717 20.80 -27.13 -21.54
C THR A 717 19.34 -27.24 -21.12
N ASP A 718 18.46 -27.01 -22.09
CA ASP A 718 17.03 -27.04 -21.85
C ASP A 718 16.43 -28.28 -22.49
N GLN A 719 15.57 -28.97 -21.75
CA GLN A 719 14.82 -30.10 -22.24
C GLN A 719 13.34 -29.88 -21.96
N ARG A 720 12.51 -29.95 -23.00
CA ARG A 720 11.05 -29.97 -22.82
C ARG A 720 10.61 -31.32 -22.27
N ILE A 721 9.92 -31.32 -21.14
CA ILE A 721 9.46 -32.52 -20.44
C ILE A 721 7.94 -32.45 -20.32
N THR A 722 7.28 -33.59 -20.54
CA THR A 722 5.86 -33.77 -20.24
C THR A 722 5.69 -34.89 -19.22
N LEU A 723 5.17 -34.56 -18.04
CA LEU A 723 4.86 -35.51 -16.98
C LEU A 723 3.35 -35.62 -16.77
N LYS A 724 2.88 -36.85 -16.59
CA LYS A 724 1.53 -37.11 -16.07
C LYS A 724 1.53 -36.95 -14.54
N PRO A 725 0.35 -36.76 -13.92
CA PRO A 725 0.21 -36.78 -12.47
C PRO A 725 0.87 -38.02 -11.84
N ASN A 726 1.58 -37.82 -10.72
CA ASN A 726 2.26 -38.88 -9.96
C ASN A 726 3.29 -39.68 -10.76
N THR A 727 3.94 -39.06 -11.76
CA THR A 727 5.01 -39.68 -12.52
C THR A 727 6.32 -38.93 -12.36
N SER A 728 7.42 -39.63 -12.65
CA SER A 728 8.76 -39.06 -12.64
C SER A 728 9.49 -39.40 -13.94
N GLN A 729 10.37 -38.50 -14.36
CA GLN A 729 11.31 -38.74 -15.44
C GLN A 729 12.74 -38.59 -14.93
N VAL A 730 13.58 -39.51 -15.39
CA VAL A 730 14.99 -39.56 -15.04
C VAL A 730 15.79 -39.07 -16.24
N VAL A 731 16.55 -38.00 -16.06
CA VAL A 731 17.41 -37.40 -17.08
C VAL A 731 18.86 -37.63 -16.68
N ARG A 732 19.54 -38.51 -17.42
CA ARG A 732 20.96 -38.79 -17.21
C ARG A 732 21.81 -37.71 -17.87
N LEU A 733 22.66 -37.06 -17.08
CA LEU A 733 23.53 -35.98 -17.56
C LEU A 733 24.81 -36.54 -18.17
N LYS A 734 25.29 -35.90 -19.24
CA LYS A 734 26.54 -36.28 -19.93
C LYS A 734 27.79 -35.76 -19.21
N VAL A 735 27.88 -35.95 -17.88
CA VAL A 735 29.06 -35.54 -17.10
C VAL A 735 30.30 -36.38 -17.41
N ASP A 736 30.11 -37.54 -18.04
CA ASP A 736 31.20 -38.46 -18.44
C ASP A 736 32.13 -37.85 -19.50
N GLN A 737 31.69 -36.80 -20.17
CA GLN A 737 32.44 -36.09 -21.20
C GLN A 737 33.29 -34.94 -20.64
N LEU A 738 33.21 -34.67 -19.34
CA LEU A 738 33.98 -33.61 -18.68
C LEU A 738 35.40 -34.10 -18.30
N PRO A 739 36.39 -33.18 -18.19
CA PRO A 739 37.76 -33.53 -17.81
C PRO A 739 37.81 -34.32 -16.48
N LYS A 740 38.64 -35.38 -16.42
CA LYS A 740 38.70 -36.29 -15.25
C LYS A 740 39.14 -35.62 -13.94
N ASN A 741 39.82 -34.49 -14.04
CA ASN A 741 40.39 -33.67 -12.96
C ASN A 741 39.47 -32.52 -12.52
N GLU A 742 38.36 -32.30 -13.20
CA GLU A 742 37.41 -31.23 -12.88
C GLU A 742 36.22 -31.77 -12.07
N ALA A 743 35.87 -31.04 -11.01
CA ALA A 743 34.65 -31.23 -10.26
C ALA A 743 33.47 -30.71 -11.06
N VAL A 744 32.27 -31.21 -10.73
CA VAL A 744 31.06 -30.85 -11.46
C VAL A 744 30.05 -30.28 -10.49
N TYR A 745 29.63 -29.05 -10.72
CA TYR A 745 28.43 -28.49 -10.13
C TYR A 745 27.28 -28.57 -11.11
N ILE A 746 26.16 -29.08 -10.60
CA ILE A 746 24.94 -29.29 -11.36
C ILE A 746 23.85 -28.51 -10.64
N ARG A 747 23.13 -27.68 -11.38
CA ARG A 747 21.85 -27.11 -10.96
C ARG A 747 20.80 -27.52 -11.96
N ALA A 748 19.67 -28.03 -11.50
CA ALA A 748 18.52 -28.35 -12.33
C ALA A 748 17.32 -27.58 -11.81
N VAL A 749 16.59 -26.91 -12.68
CA VAL A 749 15.38 -26.15 -12.35
C VAL A 749 14.25 -26.62 -13.26
N CYS A 750 13.16 -27.10 -12.67
CA CYS A 750 11.92 -27.39 -13.37
C CYS A 750 11.13 -26.09 -13.54
N ASP A 751 10.59 -25.90 -14.75
CA ASP A 751 9.70 -24.78 -15.09
C ASP A 751 10.25 -23.38 -14.75
N PRO A 752 11.49 -23.04 -15.15
CA PRO A 752 12.06 -21.72 -14.88
C PRO A 752 11.33 -20.57 -15.58
N GLU A 753 10.43 -20.87 -16.52
CA GLU A 753 9.59 -19.89 -17.23
C GLU A 753 8.19 -19.72 -16.62
N ASP A 754 7.91 -20.35 -15.47
CA ASP A 754 6.67 -20.17 -14.70
C ASP A 754 5.40 -20.56 -15.47
N GLU A 755 5.46 -21.59 -16.32
CA GLU A 755 4.38 -21.95 -17.24
C GLU A 755 3.29 -22.83 -16.60
N VAL A 756 3.63 -23.52 -15.51
CA VAL A 756 2.78 -24.53 -14.88
C VAL A 756 2.14 -23.99 -13.60
N PRO A 757 0.84 -24.27 -13.36
CA PRO A 757 0.21 -23.93 -12.09
C PRO A 757 0.75 -24.81 -10.96
N GLU A 758 1.39 -24.16 -9.99
CA GLU A 758 2.07 -24.80 -8.86
C GLU A 758 1.96 -23.96 -7.59
N ARG A 759 1.92 -24.62 -6.42
CA ARG A 759 1.91 -23.95 -5.12
C ARG A 759 3.28 -23.90 -4.48
N ASN A 760 4.06 -24.98 -4.60
CA ASN A 760 5.38 -25.05 -4.01
C ASN A 760 6.47 -25.02 -5.08
N GLU A 761 7.09 -23.87 -5.29
CA GLU A 761 8.21 -23.76 -6.24
C GLU A 761 9.58 -24.00 -5.58
N THR A 762 9.62 -24.20 -4.27
CA THR A 762 10.88 -24.25 -3.51
C THR A 762 11.68 -25.53 -3.74
N ASP A 763 11.04 -26.60 -4.23
CA ASP A 763 11.64 -27.88 -4.60
C ASP A 763 11.76 -28.08 -6.11
N ASN A 764 11.44 -27.07 -6.92
CA ASN A 764 11.66 -27.10 -8.37
C ASN A 764 13.12 -27.04 -8.75
N ALA A 765 13.98 -26.55 -7.85
CA ALA A 765 15.42 -26.49 -8.03
C ALA A 765 16.12 -27.57 -7.21
N ALA A 766 17.10 -28.24 -7.83
CA ALA A 766 18.01 -29.14 -7.16
C ALA A 766 19.44 -28.85 -7.54
N GLU A 767 20.35 -29.09 -6.60
CA GLU A 767 21.77 -28.85 -6.77
C GLU A 767 22.58 -30.08 -6.34
N ALA A 768 23.69 -30.33 -7.03
CA ALA A 768 24.66 -31.33 -6.61
C ALA A 768 26.07 -30.91 -6.99
N VAL A 769 27.01 -31.31 -6.14
CA VAL A 769 28.44 -31.18 -6.37
C VAL A 769 29.06 -32.56 -6.39
N LEU A 770 29.71 -32.89 -7.50
CA LEU A 770 30.41 -34.15 -7.72
C LEU A 770 31.93 -33.91 -7.72
N PRO A 771 32.72 -34.77 -7.06
CA PRO A 771 34.17 -34.67 -7.12
C PRO A 771 34.70 -35.06 -8.51
N PRO A 772 35.97 -34.75 -8.83
CA PRO A 772 36.64 -35.24 -10.02
C PRO A 772 36.61 -36.77 -10.12
N LYS A 773 36.57 -37.30 -11.35
CA LYS A 773 36.50 -38.75 -11.62
C LYS A 773 37.82 -39.49 -11.38
N GLY A 774 38.95 -38.78 -11.44
CA GLY A 774 40.27 -39.35 -11.18
C GLY A 774 40.52 -39.49 -9.68
N GLN A 775 40.90 -40.70 -9.23
CA GLN A 775 41.57 -40.81 -7.93
C GLN A 775 42.89 -40.03 -8.01
N GLY A 776 43.13 -39.11 -7.07
CA GLY A 776 44.43 -38.46 -6.92
C GLY A 776 45.53 -39.54 -6.97
N THR A 777 46.42 -39.45 -7.95
CA THR A 777 47.38 -40.52 -8.24
C THR A 777 48.23 -40.84 -7.01
N ARG A 778 48.02 -42.01 -6.40
CA ARG A 778 48.88 -42.56 -5.33
C ARG A 778 50.19 -43.09 -5.93
N GLY A 779 51.11 -42.20 -6.24
CA GLY A 779 52.51 -42.55 -6.57
C GLY A 779 53.33 -42.83 -5.32
N LYS A 780 54.29 -43.78 -5.40
CA LYS A 780 55.20 -44.16 -4.30
C LYS A 780 55.97 -42.93 -3.79
N GLY A 781 55.67 -42.49 -2.56
CA GLY A 781 56.19 -41.25 -1.94
C GLY A 781 55.14 -40.44 -1.18
N GLN A 782 53.85 -40.68 -1.48
CA GLN A 782 52.59 -40.26 -0.84
C GLN A 782 52.57 -38.90 -0.10
N VAL A 783 52.14 -37.86 -0.83
CA VAL A 783 51.43 -36.69 -0.29
C VAL A 783 49.94 -37.04 -0.28
N LYS A 784 49.23 -36.81 0.83
CA LYS A 784 47.76 -36.91 0.85
C LYS A 784 47.19 -35.74 0.04
N GLN A 785 46.61 -36.00 -1.12
CA GLN A 785 45.84 -34.99 -1.85
C GLN A 785 44.38 -35.05 -1.42
N ILE A 786 43.84 -33.91 -1.04
CA ILE A 786 42.42 -33.72 -0.68
C ILE A 786 41.78 -32.82 -1.72
N CYS A 787 40.57 -33.15 -2.16
CA CYS A 787 39.84 -32.36 -3.12
C CYS A 787 38.83 -31.48 -2.39
N ALA A 788 38.99 -30.17 -2.47
CA ALA A 788 37.92 -29.23 -2.16
C ALA A 788 37.26 -28.75 -3.45
N VAL A 789 35.95 -28.57 -3.42
CA VAL A 789 35.17 -28.02 -4.52
C VAL A 789 34.48 -26.78 -4.02
N ALA A 790 34.72 -25.66 -4.71
CA ALA A 790 34.02 -24.40 -4.47
C ALA A 790 33.07 -24.15 -5.64
N TRP A 791 31.82 -23.77 -5.37
CA TRP A 791 30.84 -23.50 -6.41
C TRP A 791 30.05 -22.23 -6.15
N ASN A 792 29.62 -21.62 -7.25
CA ASN A 792 28.76 -20.46 -7.25
C ASN A 792 27.34 -20.88 -7.65
N PRO A 793 26.37 -20.88 -6.71
CA PRO A 793 24.99 -21.26 -7.00
C PRO A 793 24.15 -20.11 -7.55
N THR A 794 24.73 -18.94 -7.84
CA THR A 794 23.99 -17.75 -8.27
C THR A 794 24.22 -17.41 -9.74
N GLU A 795 23.49 -16.40 -10.22
CA GLU A 795 23.54 -15.90 -11.60
C GLU A 795 24.68 -14.90 -11.84
N GLN A 796 25.33 -14.46 -10.77
CA GLN A 796 26.37 -13.44 -10.84
C GLN A 796 27.73 -14.07 -11.09
N THR A 797 28.55 -13.46 -11.94
CA THR A 797 29.96 -13.87 -12.04
C THR A 797 30.72 -13.27 -10.87
N LEU A 798 31.33 -14.12 -10.05
CA LEU A 798 32.11 -13.68 -8.90
C LEU A 798 33.59 -13.67 -9.27
N ARG A 799 34.31 -12.59 -8.97
CA ARG A 799 35.72 -12.39 -9.32
C ARG A 799 36.55 -12.10 -8.08
N ASN A 800 37.80 -12.58 -8.08
CA ASN A 800 38.77 -12.38 -7.00
C ASN A 800 38.18 -12.70 -5.62
N VAL A 801 37.45 -13.81 -5.53
CA VAL A 801 36.71 -14.16 -4.32
C VAL A 801 37.54 -15.10 -3.44
N PRO A 802 37.78 -14.73 -2.17
CA PRO A 802 38.43 -15.63 -1.24
C PRO A 802 37.43 -16.69 -0.78
N VAL A 803 37.83 -17.95 -0.95
CA VAL A 803 37.05 -19.13 -0.58
C VAL A 803 37.72 -19.78 0.61
N SER A 804 37.04 -19.82 1.74
CA SER A 804 37.53 -20.52 2.94
C SER A 804 37.20 -22.01 2.85
N VAL A 805 38.24 -22.85 2.80
CA VAL A 805 38.14 -24.31 2.80
C VAL A 805 38.46 -24.82 4.21
N PRO A 806 37.51 -25.45 4.92
CA PRO A 806 37.79 -26.05 6.23
C PRO A 806 38.91 -27.08 6.15
N LEU A 807 39.84 -27.04 7.11
CA LEU A 807 40.91 -28.04 7.18
C LEU A 807 40.36 -29.38 7.69
N PRO A 808 40.44 -30.46 6.91
CA PRO A 808 40.08 -31.77 7.41
C PRO A 808 41.12 -32.23 8.46
N PRO A 809 40.73 -33.07 9.44
CA PRO A 809 41.65 -33.57 10.48
C PRO A 809 42.89 -34.27 9.92
N ALA A 810 42.82 -34.78 8.69
CA ALA A 810 43.94 -35.43 8.01
C ALA A 810 45.08 -34.48 7.60
N LEU A 811 44.85 -33.17 7.60
CA LEU A 811 45.78 -32.09 7.23
C LEU A 811 45.90 -31.01 8.33
N SER A 812 45.44 -31.27 9.55
CA SER A 812 45.31 -30.26 10.61
C SER A 812 46.61 -29.90 11.36
N SER A 813 47.78 -30.37 10.90
CA SER A 813 49.09 -29.96 11.44
C SER A 813 49.68 -28.81 10.63
N ALA A 814 50.58 -28.02 11.23
CA ALA A 814 51.28 -26.87 10.63
C ALA A 814 52.29 -27.26 9.53
N GLU A 815 51.86 -28.06 8.54
CA GLU A 815 52.60 -28.34 7.32
C GLU A 815 52.23 -27.29 6.25
N ASP A 816 53.15 -26.96 5.36
CA ASP A 816 52.90 -26.06 4.22
C ASP A 816 51.91 -26.73 3.25
N ILE A 817 50.62 -26.38 3.37
CA ILE A 817 49.57 -26.77 2.43
C ILE A 817 49.65 -25.84 1.21
N ILE A 818 49.76 -26.44 0.04
CA ILE A 818 49.61 -25.76 -1.25
C ILE A 818 48.29 -26.15 -1.88
N VAL A 819 47.66 -25.19 -2.56
CA VAL A 819 46.43 -25.39 -3.31
C VAL A 819 46.70 -25.25 -4.79
N SER A 820 46.28 -26.22 -5.60
CA SER A 820 46.31 -26.12 -7.05
C SER A 820 44.93 -26.26 -7.68
N ASP A 821 44.72 -25.64 -8.84
CA ASP A 821 43.52 -25.83 -9.64
C ASP A 821 43.50 -27.20 -10.32
N ALA A 822 42.42 -27.52 -11.05
CA ALA A 822 42.32 -28.77 -11.80
C ALA A 822 43.48 -29.00 -12.79
N LYS A 823 44.08 -27.94 -13.34
CA LYS A 823 45.19 -27.99 -14.31
C LYS A 823 46.56 -28.14 -13.62
N GLY A 824 46.61 -28.13 -12.29
CA GLY A 824 47.84 -28.19 -11.50
C GLY A 824 48.53 -26.84 -11.31
N ASN A 825 47.91 -25.73 -11.71
CA ASN A 825 48.43 -24.40 -11.44
C ASN A 825 48.26 -24.09 -9.95
N LEU A 826 49.31 -23.59 -9.30
CA LEU A 826 49.21 -23.15 -7.92
C LEU A 826 48.30 -21.92 -7.82
N LEU A 827 47.38 -21.95 -6.86
CA LEU A 827 46.48 -20.85 -6.54
C LEU A 827 47.01 -20.09 -5.31
N PRO A 828 46.89 -18.75 -5.29
CA PRO A 828 47.20 -17.98 -4.10
C PRO A 828 46.34 -18.47 -2.94
N SER A 829 47.00 -18.96 -1.90
CA SER A 829 46.35 -19.57 -0.74
C SER A 829 47.10 -19.22 0.54
N GLN A 830 46.36 -19.15 1.65
CA GLN A 830 46.90 -18.95 2.98
C GLN A 830 46.27 -19.94 3.95
N VAL A 831 47.11 -20.59 4.74
CA VAL A 831 46.67 -21.53 5.78
C VAL A 831 46.54 -20.77 7.08
N SER A 832 45.33 -20.76 7.65
CA SER A 832 45.09 -20.16 8.96
C SER A 832 44.88 -21.24 10.01
N ALA A 833 45.92 -21.51 10.80
CA ALA A 833 45.82 -22.45 11.92
C ALA A 833 44.83 -21.94 12.99
N ARG A 834 44.74 -20.62 13.20
CA ARG A 834 43.84 -19.98 14.17
C ARG A 834 42.37 -20.05 13.74
N LEU A 835 42.09 -20.02 12.43
CA LEU A 835 40.74 -20.16 11.89
C LEU A 835 40.39 -21.61 11.49
N GLY A 836 41.37 -22.51 11.46
CA GLY A 836 41.17 -23.92 11.10
C GLY A 836 40.80 -24.11 9.62
N SER A 837 41.28 -23.24 8.73
CA SER A 837 40.91 -23.24 7.31
C SER A 837 42.08 -22.86 6.40
N VAL A 838 41.96 -23.17 5.10
CA VAL A 838 42.79 -22.60 4.04
C VAL A 838 41.92 -21.65 3.24
N THR A 839 42.30 -20.38 3.19
CA THR A 839 41.63 -19.41 2.32
C THR A 839 42.33 -19.38 0.97
N VAL A 840 41.57 -19.58 -0.09
CA VAL A 840 42.07 -19.65 -1.47
C VAL A 840 41.46 -18.51 -2.28
N LEU A 841 42.30 -17.72 -2.94
CA LEU A 841 41.81 -16.67 -3.83
C LEU A 841 41.41 -17.26 -5.17
N VAL A 842 40.10 -17.37 -5.42
CA VAL A 842 39.58 -17.84 -6.70
C VAL A 842 39.35 -16.64 -7.62
N LYS A 843 40.12 -16.60 -8.71
CA LYS A 843 40.09 -15.47 -9.67
C LYS A 843 38.72 -15.25 -10.28
N GLU A 844 38.01 -16.32 -10.63
CA GLU A 844 36.68 -16.25 -11.23
C GLU A 844 35.87 -17.50 -10.88
N LEU A 845 34.64 -17.29 -10.42
CA LEU A 845 33.61 -18.31 -10.25
C LEU A 845 32.40 -17.91 -11.10
N LYS A 846 32.25 -18.59 -12.24
CA LYS A 846 31.16 -18.32 -13.17
C LYS A 846 29.81 -18.74 -12.58
N PRO A 847 28.70 -18.15 -13.06
CA PRO A 847 27.36 -18.53 -12.64
C PRO A 847 27.14 -20.03 -12.76
N TYR A 848 26.49 -20.61 -11.76
CA TYR A 848 26.16 -22.02 -11.73
C TYR A 848 27.32 -22.95 -12.08
N SER A 849 28.53 -22.67 -11.57
CA SER A 849 29.74 -23.45 -11.86
C SER A 849 30.58 -23.78 -10.63
N ALA A 850 31.49 -24.75 -10.77
CA ALA A 850 32.45 -25.14 -9.74
C ALA A 850 33.90 -25.03 -10.22
N VAL A 851 34.81 -24.91 -9.25
CA VAL A 851 36.25 -25.08 -9.43
C VAL A 851 36.76 -26.20 -8.51
N THR A 852 37.70 -26.99 -9.03
CA THR A 852 38.44 -27.98 -8.22
C THR A 852 39.63 -27.32 -7.56
N LEU A 853 39.79 -27.54 -6.27
CA LEU A 853 40.92 -27.10 -5.45
C LEU A 853 41.60 -28.34 -4.85
N TRP A 854 42.82 -28.65 -5.29
CA TRP A 854 43.61 -29.76 -4.76
C TRP A 854 44.52 -29.27 -3.65
N LEU A 855 44.26 -29.73 -2.42
CA LEU A 855 45.07 -29.43 -1.24
C LEU A 855 46.12 -30.53 -1.09
N SER A 856 47.39 -30.15 -0.95
CA SER A 856 48.49 -31.10 -0.81
C SER A 856 49.59 -30.55 0.10
N THR A 857 50.32 -31.43 0.81
CA THR A 857 51.42 -31.05 1.70
C THR A 857 52.76 -31.14 0.99
N THR A 858 53.66 -30.19 1.24
CA THR A 858 55.01 -30.25 0.67
C THR A 858 55.95 -31.05 1.57
N LYS A 859 56.56 -32.13 1.05
CA LYS A 859 57.67 -32.81 1.74
C LYS A 859 58.93 -31.98 1.58
N GLY A 860 59.25 -31.16 2.59
CA GLY A 860 60.57 -30.56 2.78
C GLY A 860 61.03 -29.62 1.67
N GLY A 861 60.77 -28.31 1.85
CA GLY A 861 61.60 -27.25 1.27
C GLY A 861 60.95 -26.43 0.16
N ARG A 862 60.66 -25.16 0.50
CA ARG A 862 60.48 -23.99 -0.40
C ARG A 862 59.55 -24.22 -1.59
N GLY A 863 58.24 -24.29 -1.30
CA GLY A 863 57.22 -24.40 -2.35
C GLY A 863 55.88 -23.74 -2.05
N SER A 864 55.71 -22.93 -0.99
CA SER A 864 54.58 -22.00 -0.95
C SER A 864 54.69 -21.13 -2.20
N SER A 865 53.65 -21.05 -3.03
CA SER A 865 53.58 -19.96 -4.02
C SER A 865 53.81 -18.67 -3.24
N ARG A 866 54.98 -18.02 -3.38
CA ARG A 866 55.21 -16.66 -2.87
C ARG A 866 54.39 -15.71 -3.74
N ALA A 867 53.08 -15.94 -3.79
CA ALA A 867 52.15 -14.95 -4.24
C ALA A 867 52.40 -13.73 -3.37
N GLU A 868 52.54 -12.59 -4.02
CA GLU A 868 52.72 -11.32 -3.35
C GLU A 868 51.59 -11.13 -2.34
N ILE A 869 51.94 -10.72 -1.12
CA ILE A 869 50.97 -10.34 -0.10
C ILE A 869 50.66 -8.87 -0.38
N PRO A 870 49.48 -8.54 -0.92
CA PRO A 870 49.15 -7.17 -1.35
C PRO A 870 48.70 -6.30 -0.17
N PHE A 871 48.98 -6.74 1.06
CA PHE A 871 48.54 -6.10 2.29
C PHE A 871 49.76 -5.71 3.09
N ALA A 872 49.75 -4.47 3.60
CA ALA A 872 50.75 -4.03 4.54
C ALA A 872 50.08 -3.45 5.79
N VAL A 873 50.61 -3.85 6.96
CA VAL A 873 50.26 -3.23 8.24
C VAL A 873 51.50 -2.50 8.73
N HIS A 874 51.45 -1.17 8.69
CA HIS A 874 52.54 -0.31 9.11
C HIS A 874 52.27 0.18 10.53
N HIS A 875 53.19 -0.06 11.46
CA HIS A 875 53.14 0.54 12.79
C HIS A 875 53.91 1.86 12.79
N ALA A 876 53.35 2.91 13.38
CA ALA A 876 54.03 4.18 13.54
C ALA A 876 55.27 4.05 14.44
N ALA A 877 56.34 4.80 14.15
CA ALA A 877 57.63 4.69 14.84
C ALA A 877 57.56 5.00 16.36
N LYS A 878 56.51 5.67 16.83
CA LYS A 878 56.27 5.98 18.25
C LYS A 878 55.24 5.07 18.93
N GLY A 879 54.69 4.07 18.23
CA GLY A 879 53.77 3.08 18.80
C GLY A 879 52.33 3.54 19.04
N GLU A 880 51.96 4.76 18.65
CA GLU A 880 50.64 5.37 18.90
C GLU A 880 49.67 5.31 17.69
N GLY A 881 50.03 4.59 16.62
CA GLY A 881 49.20 4.50 15.41
C GLY A 881 49.60 3.36 14.48
N TYR A 882 48.73 3.06 13.51
CA TYR A 882 48.95 2.07 12.46
C TYR A 882 48.26 2.46 11.15
N ALA A 883 48.74 1.92 10.02
CA ALA A 883 48.04 2.00 8.75
C ALA A 883 47.86 0.61 8.16
N ILE A 884 46.68 0.34 7.59
CA ILE A 884 46.37 -0.86 6.81
C ILE A 884 46.23 -0.44 5.36
N GLU A 885 47.13 -0.95 4.53
CA GLU A 885 47.15 -0.68 3.10
C GLU A 885 46.66 -1.91 2.33
N THR A 886 45.66 -1.68 1.49
CA THR A 886 45.14 -2.62 0.48
C THR A 886 45.18 -1.91 -0.89
N PRO A 887 45.06 -2.65 -2.01
CA PRO A 887 45.02 -2.03 -3.33
C PRO A 887 43.88 -1.03 -3.56
N LYS A 888 42.73 -1.19 -2.87
CA LYS A 888 41.56 -0.31 -3.03
C LYS A 888 41.30 0.62 -1.85
N LEU A 889 41.84 0.32 -0.67
CA LEU A 889 41.62 1.08 0.56
C LEU A 889 42.92 1.33 1.30
N LEU A 890 43.08 2.53 1.85
CA LEU A 890 44.05 2.85 2.89
C LEU A 890 43.30 3.25 4.15
N LEU A 891 43.56 2.57 5.26
CA LEU A 891 42.95 2.84 6.55
C LEU A 891 44.02 3.29 7.53
N ILE A 892 43.87 4.48 8.10
CA ILE A 892 44.87 5.14 8.93
C ILE A 892 44.33 5.30 10.35
N LYS A 893 45.16 4.94 11.33
CA LYS A 893 45.07 5.30 12.74
C LYS A 893 46.29 6.13 13.11
N ASP A 894 46.12 7.42 13.32
CA ASP A 894 47.18 8.37 13.67
C ASP A 894 46.87 9.25 14.89
N GLU A 895 45.64 9.22 15.41
CA GLU A 895 45.25 9.91 16.64
C GLU A 895 45.26 8.99 17.88
N PRO A 896 45.47 9.50 19.11
CA PRO A 896 45.46 8.69 20.34
C PRO A 896 44.03 8.50 20.90
N ASP A 897 43.05 8.21 20.04
CA ASP A 897 41.63 8.05 20.38
C ASP A 897 41.10 6.62 20.15
N GLY A 898 39.80 6.43 20.38
CA GLY A 898 39.10 5.15 20.31
C GLY A 898 38.60 4.73 18.94
N ASP A 899 38.88 5.48 17.87
CA ASP A 899 38.49 5.10 16.52
C ASP A 899 39.34 3.89 16.06
N ALA A 900 38.75 2.99 15.28
CA ALA A 900 39.51 1.89 14.67
C ALA A 900 40.35 2.42 13.52
N PHE A 901 39.77 3.34 12.75
CA PHE A 901 40.41 4.04 11.65
C PHE A 901 39.94 5.49 11.70
N ASP A 902 40.85 6.43 11.90
CA ASP A 902 40.60 7.87 11.92
C ASP A 902 40.24 8.36 10.51
N ARG A 903 40.87 7.74 9.50
CA ARG A 903 40.67 8.06 8.09
C ARG A 903 40.64 6.78 7.28
N ILE A 904 39.63 6.65 6.44
CA ILE A 904 39.45 5.56 5.48
C ILE A 904 39.44 6.19 4.09
N ILE A 905 40.37 5.76 3.24
CA ILE A 905 40.65 6.37 1.94
C ILE A 905 40.42 5.33 0.86
N LEU A 906 39.63 5.67 -0.14
CA LEU A 906 39.37 4.88 -1.34
C LEU A 906 40.39 5.25 -2.44
N ARG A 907 41.11 4.25 -2.95
CA ARG A 907 42.33 4.44 -3.77
C ARG A 907 42.19 4.22 -5.27
N ASP A 908 41.02 3.80 -5.75
CA ASP A 908 40.67 3.79 -7.18
C ASP A 908 39.17 3.47 -7.33
N GLY A 909 38.43 4.49 -7.71
CA GLY A 909 36.97 4.54 -7.77
C GLY A 909 36.30 4.13 -9.07
N GLY A 910 37.04 3.65 -10.07
CA GLY A 910 36.43 3.20 -11.32
C GLY A 910 36.05 4.31 -12.32
N ARG A 911 36.68 5.49 -12.27
CA ARG A 911 36.48 6.58 -13.25
C ARG A 911 37.51 6.65 -14.38
N GLY A 912 38.33 5.62 -14.59
CA GLY A 912 39.19 5.47 -15.79
C GLY A 912 40.28 6.53 -16.02
N ALA A 913 40.29 7.62 -15.27
CA ALA A 913 41.29 8.68 -15.32
C ALA A 913 41.31 9.43 -13.98
N ARG A 914 42.12 8.92 -13.04
CA ARG A 914 42.95 9.62 -12.03
C ARG A 914 43.22 8.69 -10.83
N ASP A 915 44.47 8.62 -10.43
CA ASP A 915 44.97 8.04 -9.16
C ASP A 915 44.55 8.88 -7.94
N GLU A 916 43.28 9.29 -7.87
CA GLU A 916 42.76 10.16 -6.80
C GLU A 916 42.39 9.31 -5.57
N GLU A 917 43.15 9.48 -4.50
CA GLU A 917 42.81 9.00 -3.15
C GLU A 917 41.72 9.91 -2.56
N ILE A 918 40.52 9.35 -2.30
CA ILE A 918 39.39 10.09 -1.72
C ILE A 918 39.09 9.57 -0.32
N GLU A 919 39.10 10.46 0.66
CA GLU A 919 38.68 10.14 2.03
C GLU A 919 37.17 9.85 2.05
N LEU A 920 36.76 8.78 2.74
CA LEU A 920 35.38 8.38 2.95
C LEU A 920 34.88 8.83 4.34
N GLY A 921 35.72 8.69 5.36
CA GLY A 921 35.30 8.88 6.75
C GLY A 921 36.16 8.13 7.76
N SER A 922 35.59 7.90 8.94
CA SER A 922 36.18 7.13 10.04
C SER A 922 35.29 5.92 10.41
N PHE A 923 35.85 5.00 11.19
CA PHE A 923 35.09 3.88 11.76
C PHE A 923 35.39 3.72 13.26
N THR A 924 34.34 3.66 14.07
CA THR A 924 34.44 3.56 15.53
C THR A 924 33.45 2.51 16.06
N PRO A 925 33.83 1.64 17.01
CA PRO A 925 32.84 0.89 17.76
C PRO A 925 32.18 1.78 18.83
N LEU A 926 30.86 1.72 19.00
CA LEU A 926 30.19 2.30 20.18
C LEU A 926 29.58 1.21 21.05
N ILE A 927 29.65 1.44 22.35
CA ILE A 927 29.00 0.60 23.35
C ILE A 927 27.80 1.34 23.92
N TRP A 928 26.62 0.72 23.84
CA TRP A 928 25.39 1.26 24.38
C TRP A 928 25.13 0.70 25.77
N GLN A 929 25.23 1.58 26.76
CA GLN A 929 24.94 1.30 28.16
C GLN A 929 23.78 2.16 28.67
N VAL A 930 23.08 1.68 29.69
CA VAL A 930 22.17 2.50 30.50
C VAL A 930 22.74 2.62 31.90
N VAL A 931 23.04 3.86 32.27
CA VAL A 931 23.62 4.22 33.58
C VAL A 931 22.72 5.29 34.21
N ALA A 932 22.34 5.10 35.48
CA ALA A 932 21.40 5.97 36.18
C ALA A 932 20.09 6.25 35.41
N GLY A 933 19.61 5.27 34.62
CA GLY A 933 18.39 5.38 33.83
C GLY A 933 18.51 6.23 32.55
N GLN A 934 19.71 6.68 32.16
CA GLN A 934 19.98 7.39 30.91
C GLN A 934 20.67 6.47 29.90
N ASN A 935 20.25 6.51 28.63
CA ASN A 935 20.97 5.84 27.54
C ASN A 935 22.25 6.62 27.19
N LEU A 936 23.38 5.92 27.18
CA LEU A 936 24.69 6.46 26.83
C LEU A 936 25.31 5.60 25.72
N TRP A 937 25.65 6.23 24.60
CA TRP A 937 26.40 5.62 23.50
C TRP A 937 27.84 6.09 23.57
N VAL A 938 28.73 5.16 23.89
CA VAL A 938 30.03 5.50 24.42
C VAL A 938 31.14 5.02 23.51
N ARG A 939 31.97 5.97 23.08
CA ARG A 939 33.22 5.68 22.37
C ARG A 939 34.27 5.12 23.33
N PRO A 940 35.11 4.18 22.89
CA PRO A 940 36.35 3.86 23.58
C PRO A 940 37.23 5.10 23.69
N ASP A 941 38.15 5.10 24.66
CA ASP A 941 39.10 6.21 24.80
C ASP A 941 40.33 6.01 23.91
N ARG A 942 40.72 4.75 23.66
CA ARG A 942 41.86 4.39 22.81
C ARG A 942 41.79 2.97 22.25
N VAL A 943 42.53 2.71 21.18
CA VAL A 943 42.95 1.36 20.80
C VAL A 943 43.98 0.83 21.80
N GLU A 944 43.71 -0.31 22.43
CA GLU A 944 44.64 -0.97 23.33
C GLU A 944 45.66 -1.82 22.56
N ARG A 945 45.17 -2.56 21.55
CA ARG A 945 45.99 -3.47 20.77
C ARG A 945 45.35 -3.76 19.41
N ILE A 946 46.17 -3.82 18.37
CA ILE A 946 45.85 -4.45 17.09
C ILE A 946 46.64 -5.76 16.98
N GLU A 947 45.99 -6.83 16.55
CA GLU A 947 46.60 -8.14 16.34
C GLU A 947 46.29 -8.63 14.93
N VAL A 948 47.33 -8.90 14.13
CA VAL A 948 47.18 -9.60 12.86
C VAL A 948 46.86 -11.06 13.16
N VAL A 949 45.60 -11.45 12.90
CA VAL A 949 45.08 -12.81 13.12
C VAL A 949 45.53 -13.73 12.00
N ASP A 950 45.44 -13.24 10.76
CA ASP A 950 45.77 -13.97 9.56
C ASP A 950 46.17 -12.97 8.45
N VAL A 951 47.20 -13.28 7.68
CA VAL A 951 47.64 -12.47 6.54
C VAL A 951 48.20 -13.36 5.45
N GLY A 952 47.80 -13.08 4.21
CA GLY A 952 48.29 -13.80 3.05
C GLY A 952 47.75 -13.19 1.76
N PRO A 953 47.91 -13.88 0.62
CA PRO A 953 47.52 -13.33 -0.68
C PRO A 953 46.00 -13.21 -0.90
N ALA A 954 45.17 -13.85 -0.07
CA ALA A 954 43.71 -13.89 -0.23
C ALA A 954 42.97 -12.93 0.71
N GLY A 955 43.58 -12.52 1.82
CA GLY A 955 43.00 -11.57 2.75
C GLY A 955 43.87 -11.27 3.96
N LEU A 956 43.50 -10.21 4.67
CA LEU A 956 44.06 -9.81 5.94
C LEU A 956 42.94 -9.78 6.99
N VAL A 957 43.14 -10.48 8.10
CA VAL A 957 42.23 -10.47 9.26
C VAL A 957 42.97 -9.84 10.44
N VAL A 958 42.37 -8.82 11.04
CA VAL A 958 42.89 -8.19 12.24
C VAL A 958 41.83 -8.15 13.33
N ASP A 959 42.24 -8.45 14.56
CA ASP A 959 41.42 -8.23 15.76
C ASP A 959 41.94 -6.94 16.42
N ILE A 960 41.05 -5.99 16.68
CA ILE A 960 41.38 -4.74 17.38
C ILE A 960 40.65 -4.75 18.73
N ILE A 961 41.40 -4.54 19.80
CA ILE A 961 40.91 -4.42 21.16
C ILE A 961 40.91 -2.95 21.56
N PHE A 962 39.77 -2.47 22.02
CA PHE A 962 39.54 -1.10 22.44
C PHE A 962 39.32 -1.05 23.94
N VAL A 963 39.67 0.08 24.56
CA VAL A 963 39.48 0.29 25.98
C VAL A 963 38.88 1.66 26.28
N LYS A 964 37.91 1.65 27.19
CA LYS A 964 37.44 2.82 27.91
C LYS A 964 37.87 2.74 29.38
N GLY A 965 38.63 3.73 29.84
CA GLY A 965 39.10 3.87 31.21
C GLY A 965 38.07 4.52 32.14
N GLN A 966 38.51 4.80 33.37
CA GLN A 966 37.71 5.46 34.39
C GLN A 966 37.84 7.00 34.29
N GLY A 967 36.71 7.70 34.38
CA GLY A 967 36.60 9.15 34.20
C GLY A 967 36.52 9.55 32.72
N ALA A 968 35.61 10.46 32.38
CA ALA A 968 35.57 11.03 31.03
C ALA A 968 36.73 12.02 30.87
N ARG A 969 37.81 11.63 30.17
CA ARG A 969 38.86 12.60 29.79
C ARG A 969 38.30 13.72 28.91
N ASP A 970 37.24 13.41 28.14
CA ASP A 970 36.44 14.37 27.37
C ASP A 970 34.96 13.94 27.41
N THR A 971 34.08 14.76 27.98
CA THR A 971 32.63 14.49 27.99
C THR A 971 32.00 14.55 26.60
N ARG A 972 32.72 15.06 25.58
CA ARG A 972 32.29 15.07 24.16
C ARG A 972 32.32 13.69 23.49
N GLN A 973 32.88 12.67 24.15
CA GLN A 973 32.94 11.28 23.64
C GLN A 973 31.76 10.40 24.05
N VAL A 974 30.78 10.96 24.78
CA VAL A 974 29.54 10.27 25.17
C VAL A 974 28.38 10.94 24.46
N ILE A 975 27.69 10.18 23.62
CA ILE A 975 26.43 10.58 23.01
C ILE A 975 25.32 10.19 24.00
N THR A 976 24.41 11.13 24.28
CA THR A 976 23.24 10.92 25.14
C THR A 976 21.96 11.04 24.31
N GLU A 977 20.81 10.84 24.93
CA GLU A 977 19.51 11.03 24.29
C GLU A 977 19.34 12.49 23.85
N VAL A 978 18.61 12.72 22.75
CA VAL A 978 18.29 14.06 22.27
C VAL A 978 17.07 14.58 23.04
N GLY A 979 17.24 15.70 23.74
CA GLY A 979 16.19 16.40 24.48
C GLY A 979 15.33 17.30 23.60
N ALA A 980 14.39 18.02 24.22
CA ALA A 980 13.55 18.99 23.50
C ALA A 980 14.42 20.11 22.88
N GLY A 981 14.38 20.25 21.54
CA GLY A 981 15.16 21.24 20.78
C GLY A 981 16.51 20.76 20.25
N GLY A 982 16.65 19.45 20.01
CA GLY A 982 17.74 18.92 19.17
C GLY A 982 19.12 18.83 19.82
N LYS A 983 19.22 19.02 21.14
CA LYS A 983 20.49 18.95 21.89
C LYS A 983 20.58 17.68 22.73
N PHE A 984 21.79 17.16 22.88
CA PHE A 984 22.09 16.08 23.80
C PHE A 984 21.73 16.45 25.25
N GLU A 985 21.01 15.56 25.93
CA GLU A 985 20.68 15.68 27.34
C GLU A 985 21.96 15.70 28.19
N PRO A 986 22.05 16.54 29.25
CA PRO A 986 23.18 16.54 30.16
C PRO A 986 23.45 15.15 30.74
N LEU A 987 24.73 14.81 30.89
CA LEU A 987 25.15 13.53 31.43
C LEU A 987 24.72 13.41 32.91
N LYS A 988 23.87 12.44 33.24
CA LYS A 988 23.37 12.20 34.61
C LYS A 988 24.35 11.42 35.49
N ALA A 989 25.17 10.57 34.88
CA ALA A 989 26.19 9.77 35.55
C ALA A 989 27.33 9.42 34.59
N GLU A 990 28.53 9.19 35.13
CA GLU A 990 29.68 8.83 34.31
C GLU A 990 29.48 7.47 33.61
N PRO A 991 29.97 7.33 32.37
CA PRO A 991 29.96 6.05 31.68
C PRO A 991 30.83 5.01 32.40
N GLN A 992 30.42 3.74 32.40
CA GLN A 992 31.21 2.69 33.01
C GLN A 992 32.41 2.27 32.12
N PRO A 993 33.58 1.96 32.71
CA PRO A 993 34.73 1.43 31.97
C PRO A 993 34.43 0.08 31.29
N PHE A 994 34.96 -0.12 30.08
CA PHE A 994 34.83 -1.37 29.34
C PHE A 994 36.04 -1.67 28.46
N ARG A 995 36.15 -2.93 28.03
CA ARG A 995 36.97 -3.34 26.88
C ARG A 995 36.08 -4.02 25.85
N CYS A 996 36.36 -3.85 24.57
CA CYS A 996 35.67 -4.59 23.51
C CYS A 996 36.64 -5.01 22.42
N ALA A 997 36.29 -6.04 21.66
CA ALA A 997 37.07 -6.45 20.50
C ALA A 997 36.20 -6.58 19.26
N TYR A 998 36.75 -6.11 18.14
CA TYR A 998 36.16 -6.24 16.81
C TYR A 998 37.14 -6.91 15.88
N ARG A 999 36.61 -7.76 14.99
CA ARG A 999 37.34 -8.35 13.88
C ARG A 999 37.09 -7.55 12.61
N PHE A 1000 38.16 -7.24 11.91
CA PHE A 1000 38.13 -6.63 10.59
C PHE A 1000 38.74 -7.57 9.56
N THR A 1001 38.08 -7.73 8.42
CA THR A 1001 38.57 -8.57 7.31
C THR A 1001 38.67 -7.74 6.03
N PHE A 1002 39.86 -7.76 5.44
CA PHE A 1002 40.22 -7.01 4.23
C PHE A 1002 40.53 -7.96 3.08
N PHE A 1003 40.30 -7.47 1.86
CA PHE A 1003 40.43 -8.24 0.63
C PHE A 1003 41.23 -7.49 -0.42
N THR A 1004 41.89 -8.23 -1.31
CA THR A 1004 42.91 -7.71 -2.22
C THR A 1004 42.38 -6.67 -3.20
N ASP A 1005 41.11 -6.74 -3.62
CA ASP A 1005 40.60 -5.89 -4.70
C ASP A 1005 39.14 -5.51 -4.45
N GLN A 1006 38.84 -5.08 -3.22
CA GLN A 1006 37.48 -4.75 -2.82
C GLN A 1006 37.42 -3.35 -2.20
N PRO A 1007 36.43 -2.51 -2.58
CA PRO A 1007 36.24 -1.17 -2.02
C PRO A 1007 35.49 -1.21 -0.67
N PHE A 1008 35.55 -2.34 0.04
CA PHE A 1008 34.92 -2.54 1.34
C PHE A 1008 35.77 -3.46 2.22
N PHE A 1009 35.50 -3.44 3.52
CA PHE A 1009 36.01 -4.41 4.49
C PHE A 1009 34.88 -4.90 5.38
N LEU A 1010 35.05 -6.08 5.99
CA LEU A 1010 34.06 -6.60 6.93
C LEU A 1010 34.39 -6.18 8.36
N SER A 1011 33.35 -5.95 9.17
CA SER A 1011 33.44 -5.68 10.60
C SER A 1011 32.51 -6.61 11.38
N GLN A 1012 32.99 -7.17 12.49
CA GLN A 1012 32.24 -8.04 13.39
C GLN A 1012 32.62 -7.78 14.85
N CYS A 1013 31.65 -7.58 15.74
CA CYS A 1013 31.92 -7.52 17.18
C CYS A 1013 32.19 -8.93 17.72
N LEU A 1014 33.26 -9.10 18.49
CA LEU A 1014 33.67 -10.40 19.05
C LEU A 1014 33.27 -10.57 20.52
N TRP A 1015 33.44 -9.53 21.34
CA TRP A 1015 33.09 -9.55 22.76
C TRP A 1015 33.14 -8.15 23.36
N VAL A 1016 32.42 -7.97 24.47
CA VAL A 1016 32.50 -6.77 25.33
C VAL A 1016 32.60 -7.18 26.80
N GLU A 1017 33.50 -6.52 27.52
CA GLU A 1017 33.83 -6.79 28.90
C GLU A 1017 33.64 -5.54 29.77
N ASN A 1018 32.95 -5.70 30.89
CA ASN A 1018 32.86 -4.66 31.91
C ASN A 1018 34.12 -4.68 32.79
N THR A 1019 34.96 -3.65 32.65
CA THR A 1019 36.19 -3.50 33.45
C THR A 1019 36.01 -2.56 34.64
N GLY A 1020 34.80 -2.03 34.81
CA GLY A 1020 34.42 -1.16 35.92
C GLY A 1020 34.15 -1.88 37.23
N LYS A 1021 33.81 -1.11 38.26
CA LYS A 1021 33.45 -1.61 39.60
C LYS A 1021 31.94 -1.75 39.80
N GLN A 1022 31.12 -1.28 38.86
CA GLN A 1022 29.66 -1.32 38.94
C GLN A 1022 29.06 -2.14 37.80
N ALA A 1023 27.93 -2.79 38.06
CA ALA A 1023 27.12 -3.40 37.02
C ALA A 1023 26.35 -2.32 36.26
N TRP A 1024 26.16 -2.52 34.96
CA TRP A 1024 25.39 -1.61 34.11
C TRP A 1024 24.54 -2.38 33.12
N GLN A 1025 23.43 -1.76 32.71
CA GLN A 1025 22.54 -2.35 31.73
C GLN A 1025 23.18 -2.21 30.34
N TRP A 1026 23.41 -3.33 29.69
CA TRP A 1026 23.97 -3.38 28.34
C TRP A 1026 22.84 -3.43 27.32
N ARG A 1027 22.87 -2.50 26.36
CA ARG A 1027 21.81 -2.34 25.35
C ARG A 1027 22.27 -2.61 23.93
N GLY A 1028 23.57 -2.73 23.68
CA GLY A 1028 24.07 -3.12 22.37
C GLY A 1028 25.45 -2.60 22.03
N TYR A 1029 25.84 -2.89 20.79
CA TYR A 1029 27.08 -2.40 20.17
C TYR A 1029 26.80 -1.86 18.77
N TYR A 1030 27.69 -1.01 18.27
CA TYR A 1030 27.55 -0.32 16.98
C TYR A 1030 28.74 -0.56 16.05
N HIS A 1031 28.48 -0.47 14.75
CA HIS A 1031 29.45 -0.29 13.66
C HIS A 1031 29.33 1.15 13.15
N TYR A 1032 30.02 2.09 13.79
CA TYR A 1032 29.77 3.52 13.63
C TYR A 1032 30.65 4.09 12.50
N ALA A 1033 30.08 4.24 11.31
CA ALA A 1033 30.75 4.74 10.11
C ALA A 1033 30.47 6.23 9.90
N LEU A 1034 31.36 7.10 10.41
CA LEU A 1034 31.21 8.56 10.32
C LEU A 1034 31.76 9.07 8.99
N SER A 1035 30.95 9.83 8.26
CA SER A 1035 31.30 10.40 6.97
C SER A 1035 32.24 11.58 7.07
N ARG A 1036 33.23 11.60 6.16
CA ARG A 1036 34.06 12.75 5.79
C ARG A 1036 34.38 12.62 4.30
N ILE A 1037 33.37 12.42 3.46
CA ILE A 1037 33.60 12.11 2.04
C ILE A 1037 34.29 13.32 1.39
N GLY A 1038 35.38 13.09 0.66
CA GLY A 1038 36.20 14.18 0.12
C GLY A 1038 37.00 14.97 1.18
N GLY A 1039 37.00 14.52 2.43
CA GLY A 1039 37.69 15.15 3.56
C GLY A 1039 36.83 16.14 4.37
N ASP A 1040 35.61 16.44 3.92
CA ASP A 1040 34.68 17.38 4.55
C ASP A 1040 33.25 16.83 4.53
N SER A 1041 32.59 16.78 5.68
CA SER A 1041 31.21 16.28 5.79
C SER A 1041 30.12 17.32 5.55
N ALA A 1042 30.48 18.56 5.22
CA ALA A 1042 29.51 19.64 5.06
C ALA A 1042 28.46 19.37 3.98
N ASP A 1043 28.87 18.73 2.87
CA ASP A 1043 28.00 18.38 1.74
C ASP A 1043 27.41 16.95 1.83
N ASP A 1044 27.86 16.14 2.80
CA ASP A 1044 27.42 14.76 2.96
C ASP A 1044 25.96 14.71 3.41
N GLU A 1045 25.11 14.00 2.69
CA GLU A 1045 23.71 13.75 3.05
C GLU A 1045 23.49 12.27 3.40
N VAL A 1046 22.33 11.94 3.99
CA VAL A 1046 21.93 10.54 4.17
C VAL A 1046 21.75 9.92 2.78
N GLY A 1047 22.57 8.93 2.47
CA GLY A 1047 22.65 8.25 1.20
C GLY A 1047 21.88 6.94 1.14
N GLY A 1048 21.52 6.55 -0.08
CA GLY A 1048 20.80 5.32 -0.40
C GLY A 1048 19.60 5.62 -1.28
N ALA A 1049 18.70 4.66 -1.44
CA ALA A 1049 17.44 4.94 -2.10
C ALA A 1049 16.66 5.89 -1.16
N ASN A 1050 16.59 7.18 -1.47
CA ASN A 1050 15.83 8.19 -0.71
C ASN A 1050 14.32 7.98 -0.94
N VAL A 1051 13.87 6.75 -0.69
CA VAL A 1051 12.52 6.23 -0.89
C VAL A 1051 12.18 5.33 0.30
N PRO A 1052 11.07 5.59 1.00
CA PRO A 1052 10.57 4.71 2.05
C PRO A 1052 10.33 3.28 1.54
N ASN A 1053 10.51 2.28 2.41
CA ASN A 1053 10.21 0.87 2.14
C ASN A 1053 10.98 0.24 0.96
N TYR A 1054 12.22 0.66 0.74
CA TYR A 1054 13.11 -0.06 -0.17
C TYR A 1054 13.36 -1.50 0.30
N TRP A 1055 13.39 -2.44 -0.64
CA TRP A 1055 13.40 -3.87 -0.33
C TRP A 1055 14.71 -4.38 0.27
N LEU A 1056 15.85 -3.70 0.02
CA LEU A 1056 17.16 -4.05 0.59
C LEU A 1056 17.47 -3.29 1.88
N GLN A 1057 18.06 -3.99 2.85
CA GLN A 1057 18.54 -3.41 4.10
C GLN A 1057 20.00 -2.90 3.95
N PHE A 1058 20.21 -1.59 3.97
CA PHE A 1058 21.52 -0.93 4.04
C PHE A 1058 21.37 0.51 4.53
N ALA A 1059 22.48 1.15 4.90
CA ALA A 1059 22.52 2.59 5.16
C ALA A 1059 23.83 3.20 4.66
N SER A 1060 23.81 4.43 4.17
CA SER A 1060 25.03 5.11 3.71
C SER A 1060 24.94 6.62 3.93
N TRP A 1061 26.08 7.27 3.88
CA TRP A 1061 26.25 8.69 3.58
C TRP A 1061 26.51 8.85 2.09
N ARG A 1062 26.14 9.99 1.52
CA ARG A 1062 26.33 10.33 0.11
C ARG A 1062 26.86 11.74 -0.02
N ASP A 1063 27.93 11.89 -0.79
CA ASP A 1063 28.30 13.20 -1.34
C ASP A 1063 27.69 13.30 -2.76
N PRO A 1064 26.74 14.21 -3.00
CA PRO A 1064 26.10 14.36 -4.30
C PRO A 1064 27.03 14.90 -5.40
N LYS A 1065 28.05 15.70 -5.05
CA LYS A 1065 29.01 16.30 -5.98
C LYS A 1065 30.04 15.27 -6.43
N LEU A 1066 30.57 14.50 -5.48
CA LEU A 1066 31.50 13.42 -5.75
C LEU A 1066 30.79 12.18 -6.30
N ARG A 1067 29.48 12.08 -6.12
CA ARG A 1067 28.64 10.90 -6.48
C ARG A 1067 29.21 9.65 -5.85
N LEU A 1068 29.48 9.73 -4.54
CA LEU A 1068 30.19 8.72 -3.79
C LEU A 1068 29.43 8.42 -2.50
N HIS A 1069 29.31 7.14 -2.18
CA HIS A 1069 28.70 6.63 -0.97
C HIS A 1069 29.76 6.10 -0.01
N TYR A 1070 29.55 6.33 1.28
CA TYR A 1070 30.25 5.66 2.36
C TYR A 1070 29.22 5.07 3.32
N GLY A 1071 29.18 3.74 3.48
CA GLY A 1071 28.08 3.12 4.20
C GLY A 1071 28.35 1.74 4.74
N VAL A 1072 27.28 1.12 5.24
CA VAL A 1072 27.27 -0.20 5.86
C VAL A 1072 26.16 -1.06 5.25
N ILE A 1073 26.53 -2.29 4.87
CA ILE A 1073 25.65 -3.32 4.33
C ILE A 1073 25.78 -4.57 5.21
N PRO A 1074 24.69 -5.18 5.69
CA PRO A 1074 24.78 -6.48 6.34
C PRO A 1074 25.14 -7.55 5.29
N LEU A 1075 26.14 -8.38 5.58
CA LEU A 1075 26.63 -9.41 4.64
C LEU A 1075 25.53 -10.43 4.28
N GLN A 1076 24.64 -10.69 5.22
CA GLN A 1076 23.39 -11.45 5.08
C GLN A 1076 22.29 -10.66 5.78
N GLU A 1077 21.04 -10.74 5.31
CA GLU A 1077 19.91 -10.14 6.04
C GLU A 1077 19.84 -10.72 7.44
N ASP A 1078 19.82 -9.84 8.43
CA ASP A 1078 19.82 -10.21 9.83
C ASP A 1078 18.96 -9.22 10.62
N GLU A 1079 17.78 -9.68 11.02
CA GLU A 1079 16.80 -8.89 11.77
C GLU A 1079 17.34 -8.40 13.12
N ARG A 1080 18.46 -8.97 13.59
CA ARG A 1080 19.12 -8.55 14.82
C ARG A 1080 19.81 -7.18 14.70
N LEU A 1081 20.06 -6.71 13.48
CA LEU A 1081 20.70 -5.42 13.20
C LEU A 1081 19.66 -4.31 12.93
N GLY A 1082 19.78 -3.19 13.65
CA GLY A 1082 19.19 -1.91 13.27
C GLY A 1082 20.16 -1.16 12.36
N LEU A 1083 19.67 -0.59 11.25
CA LEU A 1083 20.46 0.21 10.30
C LEU A 1083 19.70 1.49 9.93
N TRP A 1084 20.13 2.62 10.47
CA TRP A 1084 19.49 3.91 10.26
C TRP A 1084 20.53 5.03 10.29
N PHE A 1085 20.82 5.67 9.16
CA PHE A 1085 21.70 6.84 9.11
C PHE A 1085 20.83 8.10 9.10
N TRP A 1086 21.13 9.06 9.96
CA TRP A 1086 20.36 10.31 10.06
C TRP A 1086 21.21 11.46 10.60
N LYS A 1087 20.76 12.70 10.38
CA LYS A 1087 21.36 13.90 10.97
C LYS A 1087 20.42 14.53 11.98
N ASP A 1088 20.97 15.01 13.10
CA ASP A 1088 20.19 15.81 14.05
C ASP A 1088 19.99 17.26 13.58
N GLU A 1089 19.22 18.05 14.33
CA GLU A 1089 18.94 19.46 14.01
C GLU A 1089 20.20 20.34 13.92
N GLY A 1090 21.29 19.91 14.58
CA GLY A 1090 22.60 20.57 14.52
C GLY A 1090 23.46 20.10 13.35
N GLY A 1091 22.98 19.15 12.54
CA GLY A 1091 23.71 18.55 11.43
C GLY A 1091 24.71 17.47 11.83
N ASN A 1092 24.75 17.04 13.10
CA ASN A 1092 25.65 15.96 13.49
C ASN A 1092 25.16 14.62 12.94
N GLN A 1093 26.11 13.76 12.60
CA GLN A 1093 25.86 12.46 11.99
C GLN A 1093 25.59 11.36 13.02
N HIS A 1094 24.57 10.56 12.75
CA HIS A 1094 24.18 9.38 13.53
C HIS A 1094 24.13 8.13 12.63
N PRO A 1095 25.27 7.49 12.34
CA PRO A 1095 25.36 6.25 11.57
C PRO A 1095 24.98 5.03 12.42
N ASP A 1096 23.70 4.88 12.73
CA ASP A 1096 23.20 3.85 13.65
C ASP A 1096 23.08 2.48 12.96
N CYS A 1097 24.23 1.82 12.74
CA CYS A 1097 24.29 0.39 12.49
C CYS A 1097 24.59 -0.34 13.79
N HIS A 1098 23.61 -1.02 14.38
CA HIS A 1098 23.73 -1.56 15.73
C HIS A 1098 23.03 -2.89 15.97
N ARG A 1099 23.56 -3.66 16.92
CA ARG A 1099 22.94 -4.86 17.48
C ARG A 1099 22.32 -4.52 18.83
N ARG A 1100 20.99 -4.56 18.94
CA ARG A 1100 20.30 -4.32 20.22
C ARG A 1100 20.31 -5.56 21.11
N LEU A 1101 20.74 -5.41 22.36
CA LEU A 1101 20.84 -6.47 23.34
C LEU A 1101 20.08 -6.08 24.61
N GLU A 1102 19.71 -7.07 25.43
CA GLU A 1102 19.02 -6.83 26.69
C GLU A 1102 19.69 -7.65 27.79
N GLY A 1103 20.23 -6.96 28.79
CA GLY A 1103 20.90 -7.62 29.91
C GLY A 1103 21.62 -6.65 30.83
N THR A 1104 22.36 -7.21 31.78
CA THR A 1104 23.24 -6.48 32.71
C THR A 1104 24.61 -7.13 32.66
N LEU A 1105 25.66 -6.33 32.44
CA LEU A 1105 27.05 -6.77 32.52
C LEU A 1105 27.60 -6.47 33.91
N LYS A 1106 27.96 -7.52 34.66
CA LYS A 1106 28.54 -7.39 36.00
C LYS A 1106 30.03 -7.00 35.95
N PRO A 1107 30.60 -6.44 37.02
CA PRO A 1107 32.04 -6.17 37.11
C PRO A 1107 32.88 -7.42 36.77
N GLY A 1108 33.81 -7.28 35.82
CA GLY A 1108 34.68 -8.36 35.34
C GLY A 1108 34.01 -9.37 34.40
N GLU A 1109 32.72 -9.22 34.09
CA GLU A 1109 32.01 -10.10 33.16
C GLU A 1109 32.31 -9.71 31.71
N ARG A 1110 32.60 -10.72 30.89
CA ARG A 1110 32.74 -10.60 29.43
C ARG A 1110 31.56 -11.25 28.74
N TRP A 1111 30.79 -10.45 28.02
CA TRP A 1111 29.86 -10.95 27.02
C TRP A 1111 30.65 -11.42 25.80
N GLN A 1112 30.44 -12.68 25.44
CA GLN A 1112 30.91 -13.28 24.21
C GLN A 1112 29.70 -13.97 23.56
N PRO A 1113 29.48 -13.79 22.26
CA PRO A 1113 28.30 -14.31 21.60
C PRO A 1113 28.35 -15.84 21.52
N LYS A 1114 27.19 -16.48 21.74
CA LYS A 1114 27.05 -17.95 21.66
C LYS A 1114 26.81 -18.44 20.24
N GLU A 1115 26.33 -17.55 19.38
CA GLU A 1115 26.10 -17.75 17.95
C GLU A 1115 26.97 -16.75 17.18
N PRO A 1116 27.28 -16.96 15.90
CA PRO A 1116 27.96 -15.97 15.10
C PRO A 1116 27.21 -14.62 15.10
N GLU A 1117 27.89 -13.55 15.51
CA GLU A 1117 27.33 -12.20 15.43
C GLU A 1117 27.24 -11.73 13.97
N PRO A 1118 26.26 -10.87 13.66
CA PRO A 1118 26.12 -10.30 12.32
C PRO A 1118 27.42 -9.67 11.84
N VAL A 1119 27.74 -9.90 10.57
CA VAL A 1119 28.91 -9.30 9.90
C VAL A 1119 28.40 -8.23 8.96
N VAL A 1120 29.03 -7.05 9.02
CA VAL A 1120 28.68 -5.95 8.12
C VAL A 1120 29.86 -5.59 7.23
N ALA A 1121 29.59 -5.30 5.96
CA ALA A 1121 30.53 -4.71 5.03
C ALA A 1121 30.46 -3.18 5.14
N VAL A 1122 31.59 -2.55 5.44
CA VAL A 1122 31.77 -1.10 5.40
C VAL A 1122 32.37 -0.75 4.05
N PHE A 1123 31.68 0.05 3.24
CA PHE A 1123 31.95 0.19 1.80
C PHE A 1123 32.08 1.64 1.34
N GLY A 1124 32.85 1.82 0.27
CA GLY A 1124 32.82 3.00 -0.61
C GLY A 1124 32.29 2.63 -1.99
N ALA A 1125 31.35 3.39 -2.56
CA ALA A 1125 30.79 3.09 -3.90
C ALA A 1125 30.43 4.34 -4.71
N PHE A 1126 30.86 4.40 -5.97
CA PHE A 1126 30.56 5.51 -6.88
C PHE A 1126 29.28 5.29 -7.66
N GLU A 1127 28.45 6.33 -7.75
CA GLU A 1127 27.35 6.36 -8.73
C GLU A 1127 27.90 6.72 -10.10
N THR A 1128 27.36 6.07 -11.13
CA THR A 1128 27.59 6.42 -12.54
C THR A 1128 26.26 6.68 -13.23
N ASP A 1129 26.28 7.22 -14.44
CA ASP A 1129 25.04 7.48 -15.19
C ASP A 1129 24.32 6.17 -15.54
N ASP A 1130 25.08 5.11 -15.80
CA ASP A 1130 24.56 3.77 -16.06
C ASP A 1130 24.21 3.00 -14.78
N ASN A 1131 24.81 3.37 -13.63
CA ASN A 1131 24.56 2.76 -12.33
C ASN A 1131 24.35 3.82 -11.25
N PRO A 1132 23.14 4.42 -11.18
CA PRO A 1132 22.81 5.41 -10.17
C PRO A 1132 22.58 4.81 -8.77
N ARG A 1133 22.61 3.47 -8.63
CA ARG A 1133 22.36 2.76 -7.36
C ARG A 1133 23.42 1.68 -7.13
N PRO A 1134 24.71 2.06 -7.06
CA PRO A 1134 25.83 1.12 -7.03
C PRO A 1134 25.82 0.19 -5.80
N TRP A 1135 25.17 0.61 -4.72
CA TRP A 1135 24.97 -0.23 -3.54
C TRP A 1135 24.10 -1.45 -3.83
N SER A 1136 23.12 -1.39 -4.75
CA SER A 1136 22.27 -2.56 -5.06
C SER A 1136 23.13 -3.68 -5.67
N ASP A 1137 23.97 -3.35 -6.65
CA ASP A 1137 24.90 -4.32 -7.25
C ASP A 1137 25.89 -4.88 -6.22
N LEU A 1138 26.43 -4.01 -5.35
CA LEU A 1138 27.32 -4.43 -4.28
C LEU A 1138 26.61 -5.37 -3.30
N ILE A 1139 25.38 -5.07 -2.90
CA ILE A 1139 24.57 -5.92 -2.03
C ILE A 1139 24.33 -7.28 -2.70
N TRP A 1140 23.89 -7.30 -3.96
CA TRP A 1140 23.69 -8.54 -4.71
C TRP A 1140 24.98 -9.35 -4.86
N TRP A 1141 26.11 -8.69 -5.07
CA TRP A 1141 27.42 -9.32 -5.14
C TRP A 1141 27.82 -9.91 -3.79
N LEU A 1142 27.69 -9.16 -2.69
CA LEU A 1142 27.98 -9.61 -1.33
C LEU A 1142 27.10 -10.80 -0.93
N ARG A 1143 25.80 -10.73 -1.21
CA ARG A 1143 24.86 -11.82 -0.95
C ARG A 1143 25.15 -13.04 -1.81
N SER A 1144 25.55 -12.84 -3.08
CA SER A 1144 25.97 -13.94 -3.94
C SER A 1144 27.24 -14.61 -3.43
N TRP A 1145 28.20 -13.82 -2.96
CA TRP A 1145 29.41 -14.31 -2.34
C TRP A 1145 29.11 -15.10 -1.06
N ALA A 1146 28.22 -14.60 -0.21
CA ALA A 1146 27.79 -15.31 1.00
C ALA A 1146 27.12 -16.67 0.71
N LYS A 1147 26.67 -16.92 -0.53
CA LYS A 1147 26.07 -18.19 -0.98
C LYS A 1147 27.08 -19.15 -1.60
N ILE A 1148 28.36 -18.79 -1.75
CA ILE A 1148 29.37 -19.73 -2.27
C ILE A 1148 29.42 -20.97 -1.40
N GLY A 1149 29.23 -22.13 -2.04
CA GLY A 1149 29.35 -23.39 -1.37
C GLY A 1149 30.77 -23.94 -1.45
N VAL A 1150 31.19 -24.64 -0.40
CA VAL A 1150 32.46 -25.36 -0.34
C VAL A 1150 32.23 -26.76 0.21
N LYS A 1151 32.83 -27.76 -0.44
CA LYS A 1151 32.74 -29.16 -0.02
C LYS A 1151 34.09 -29.85 -0.17
N VAL A 1152 34.51 -30.54 0.88
CA VAL A 1152 35.76 -31.32 0.92
C VAL A 1152 35.43 -32.79 0.69
N PHE A 1153 36.20 -33.46 -0.17
CA PHE A 1153 36.06 -34.85 -0.59
C PHE A 1153 37.31 -35.67 -0.30
#